data_AF-A0A0D2RZC7-F1
#
_entry.id   AF-A0A0D2RZC7-F1
#
_cell.length_a   1.000
_cell.length_b   1.000
_cell.length_c   1.000
_cell.angle_alpha   90.00
_cell.angle_beta   90.00
_cell.angle_gamma   90.00
#
_symmetry.space_group_name_H-M   'P 1'
#
loop_
_entity.id
_entity.type
_entity.pdbx_description
1 polymer ?
#
loop_
_entity_poly.entity_id
_entity_poly.type
_entity_poly.pdbx_seq_one_letter_code
_entity_poly.pdbx_strand_id
1 'polypeptide(L)'
;MAGTREILYSLPMATRLPTKSSIYNHFNRHLHQHNRLPRSNYLPYDSGKRLLVQPRKVVVVAATPIKAAAETAVQCQVKAVVTVKCGSMEYVKDMVFRWLDSDAHRAQTGVVLQLVSTQVDPNSENPKLSKEAKIYWSINPKTKGGNKISLEVEFVVDANFGVPGAIIVTNKYKKEFYLESIVAIEGLVHFACNSWVQPHGFHAHNRIFFSNKVYLPNDTPVGLKRLREKELQQLRGNSDDSRTTSDRIYDYDVYNDLGNPDKGDEFVRPILGNQSQPYPRRCRSKRPPTSSDVNVESPVSKYMPKYVPRDEAFGDLKAKAITEGKWKAMLRSLVPTLKQKAAINGEAIKSFSDITELYKESLPPFEEGGDECWEKGGLPKLLNKMIKECGQDVFKFDSPKLISRDIPSCCLRDDELGRLTLAGMNPLSIERLKVFPPVSNLDPSIYGPQDSALKEEQIICHLNGMSVQQAIEENKLFILDYHDVYLPFLDRINAHPTKKAYATRTIFVLTDMGSLKPIAIELSLPEKNRNGPPKCVVTPPVDATTCWLWQLGKAHVCSNDAGAHQLIHHWLRTHACLEPFIIAAHRQLSVMHPIYKLLHCHMRYTMDVNAQGRQLLLNAGGIIESHFFTAACSMEVSASVYQNWWRFDMESLPADLIRR
;
A
#
# COMPACT_ATOMS: atom_id res chain seq x y z
N MET A 1 9.79 -11.08 -13.13
CA MET A 1 8.92 -10.46 -12.10
C MET A 1 7.42 -10.69 -12.38
N ALA A 2 6.95 -11.95 -12.36
CA ALA A 2 5.52 -12.23 -12.52
C ALA A 2 4.75 -12.26 -11.18
N GLY A 3 5.41 -12.67 -10.08
CA GLY A 3 4.76 -12.85 -8.78
C GLY A 3 4.35 -11.55 -8.08
N THR A 4 5.09 -10.45 -8.23
CA THR A 4 4.78 -9.19 -7.52
C THR A 4 3.48 -8.54 -8.02
N ARG A 5 3.21 -8.64 -9.33
CA ARG A 5 1.94 -8.19 -9.93
C ARG A 5 0.76 -9.05 -9.44
N GLU A 6 0.97 -10.34 -9.24
CA GLU A 6 -0.04 -11.27 -8.73
C GLU A 6 -0.29 -11.09 -7.22
N ILE A 7 0.74 -10.78 -6.44
CA ILE A 7 0.64 -10.56 -4.98
C ILE A 7 0.02 -9.20 -4.65
N LEU A 8 0.36 -8.13 -5.40
CA LEU A 8 0.01 -6.75 -5.02
C LEU A 8 -0.97 -6.05 -5.99
N TYR A 9 -1.02 -6.42 -7.27
CA TYR A 9 -1.74 -5.69 -8.33
C TYR A 9 -2.87 -6.47 -9.00
N SER A 10 -3.58 -7.33 -8.26
CA SER A 10 -4.80 -7.98 -8.74
C SER A 10 -6.01 -7.03 -8.74
N LEU A 11 -6.12 -6.13 -9.72
CA LEU A 11 -7.39 -5.47 -10.03
C LEU A 11 -8.28 -6.46 -10.81
N PRO A 12 -9.53 -6.73 -10.40
CA PRO A 12 -10.47 -7.35 -11.32
C PRO A 12 -10.79 -6.35 -12.43
N MET A 13 -10.49 -6.71 -13.67
CA MET A 13 -11.07 -6.06 -14.85
C MET A 13 -12.59 -6.27 -14.82
N ALA A 14 -13.33 -5.37 -14.18
CA ALA A 14 -14.79 -5.34 -14.23
C ALA A 14 -15.29 -3.90 -14.13
N THR A 15 -15.08 -3.17 -15.23
CA THR A 15 -16.06 -2.26 -15.86
C THR A 15 -15.37 -1.74 -17.11
N ARG A 16 -15.50 -2.50 -18.21
CA ARG A 16 -15.32 -1.93 -19.54
C ARG A 16 -16.35 -0.82 -19.66
N LEU A 17 -15.92 0.44 -19.55
CA LEU A 17 -16.69 1.54 -20.12
C LEU A 17 -16.82 1.23 -21.62
N PRO A 18 -18.03 1.28 -22.20
CA PRO A 18 -18.23 0.99 -23.60
C PRO A 18 -17.37 1.94 -24.43
N THR A 19 -16.52 1.35 -25.25
CA THR A 19 -15.76 2.05 -26.27
C THR A 19 -16.73 2.61 -27.31
N LYS A 20 -16.47 3.87 -27.70
CA LYS A 20 -17.12 4.69 -28.74
C LYS A 20 -18.45 5.38 -28.34
N SER A 21 -18.36 6.64 -27.89
CA SER A 21 -18.96 7.78 -28.63
C SER A 21 -18.49 9.16 -28.10
N SER A 22 -18.12 10.03 -29.05
CA SER A 22 -18.36 11.49 -29.11
C SER A 22 -18.15 12.41 -27.89
N ILE A 23 -16.98 12.41 -27.23
CA ILE A 23 -16.59 13.53 -26.34
C ILE A 23 -15.24 14.18 -26.74
N TYR A 24 -14.59 13.68 -27.80
CA TYR A 24 -13.31 14.22 -28.28
C TYR A 24 -13.43 15.46 -29.20
N ASN A 25 -14.65 15.84 -29.62
CA ASN A 25 -14.86 16.95 -30.58
C ASN A 25 -15.47 18.23 -29.99
N HIS A 26 -15.65 18.34 -28.66
CA HIS A 26 -16.24 19.55 -28.06
C HIS A 26 -15.24 20.46 -27.32
N PHE A 27 -14.03 19.99 -27.02
CA PHE A 27 -13.03 20.78 -26.27
C PHE A 27 -11.96 21.48 -27.13
N ASN A 28 -11.87 21.17 -28.43
CA ASN A 28 -10.88 21.77 -29.35
C ASN A 28 -11.44 22.83 -30.32
N ARG A 29 -12.69 23.30 -30.13
CA ARG A 29 -13.29 24.35 -30.99
C ARG A 29 -13.47 25.73 -30.35
N HIS A 30 -13.05 25.94 -29.10
CA HIS A 30 -13.18 27.25 -28.44
C HIS A 30 -11.87 27.94 -28.04
N LEU A 31 -10.72 27.47 -28.53
CA LEU A 31 -9.40 28.10 -28.28
C LEU A 31 -8.82 28.90 -29.46
N HIS A 32 -9.57 29.03 -30.56
CA HIS A 32 -9.22 29.89 -31.68
C HIS A 32 -10.37 30.81 -32.09
N GLN A 33 -10.74 31.75 -31.21
CA GLN A 33 -11.32 33.04 -31.60
C GLN A 33 -11.41 33.93 -30.35
N HIS A 34 -11.06 35.21 -30.52
CA HIS A 34 -10.97 36.29 -29.51
C HIS A 34 -9.60 36.58 -28.91
N ASN A 35 -8.63 36.87 -29.80
CA ASN A 35 -7.75 38.02 -29.59
C ASN A 35 -8.55 39.30 -29.90
N ARG A 36 -8.80 40.16 -28.89
CA ARG A 36 -8.69 41.64 -28.92
C ARG A 36 -9.51 42.33 -27.81
N LEU A 37 -8.84 43.29 -27.16
CA LEU A 37 -9.31 44.44 -26.34
C LEU A 37 -9.43 44.24 -24.81
N PRO A 38 -9.26 45.31 -23.99
CA PRO A 38 -8.09 46.20 -23.92
C PRO A 38 -7.58 46.40 -22.47
N ARG A 39 -6.40 47.01 -22.35
CA ARG A 39 -5.74 47.44 -21.10
C ARG A 39 -6.67 48.28 -20.20
N SER A 40 -6.68 47.99 -18.89
CA SER A 40 -7.09 48.94 -17.85
C SER A 40 -6.19 48.84 -16.62
N ASN A 41 -5.29 49.83 -16.53
CA ASN A 41 -4.66 50.47 -15.38
C ASN A 41 -4.71 49.81 -13.99
N TYR A 42 -3.51 49.47 -13.51
CA TYR A 42 -3.14 49.42 -12.10
C TYR A 42 -3.30 50.79 -11.43
N LEU A 43 -3.84 50.84 -10.21
CA LEU A 43 -3.55 51.80 -9.14
C LEU A 43 -4.13 51.26 -7.80
N PRO A 44 -3.69 51.73 -6.62
CA PRO A 44 -3.09 50.88 -5.59
C PRO A 44 -3.94 50.73 -4.31
N TYR A 45 -3.45 49.84 -3.44
CA TYR A 45 -3.90 49.57 -2.08
C TYR A 45 -3.97 50.87 -1.26
N ASP A 46 -5.17 51.26 -0.81
CA ASP A 46 -5.36 52.40 0.09
C ASP A 46 -6.00 51.95 1.42
N SER A 47 -5.34 52.32 2.49
CA SER A 47 -5.70 52.08 3.88
C SER A 47 -6.73 53.11 4.34
N GLY A 48 -7.98 52.69 4.56
CA GLY A 48 -9.07 53.61 4.91
C GLY A 48 -10.02 53.10 6.00
N LYS A 49 -9.71 53.47 7.24
CA LYS A 49 -10.60 53.89 8.35
C LYS A 49 -11.88 53.05 8.64
N ARG A 50 -11.86 52.39 9.81
CA ARG A 50 -13.02 51.83 10.51
C ARG A 50 -14.05 52.92 10.85
N LEU A 51 -15.27 52.77 10.34
CA LEU A 51 -16.46 53.46 10.84
C LEU A 51 -17.02 52.68 12.03
N LEU A 52 -16.89 53.24 13.23
CA LEU A 52 -17.58 52.80 14.44
C LEU A 52 -19.07 53.13 14.31
N VAL A 53 -19.88 52.11 14.04
CA VAL A 53 -21.34 52.20 14.16
C VAL A 53 -21.69 52.07 15.65
N GLN A 54 -22.23 53.14 16.24
CA GLN A 54 -22.75 53.09 17.61
C GLN A 54 -23.96 52.14 17.70
N PRO A 55 -24.07 51.32 18.76
CA PRO A 55 -25.25 50.50 18.97
C PRO A 55 -26.42 51.38 19.42
N ARG A 56 -27.55 51.29 18.71
CA ARG A 56 -28.84 51.80 19.19
C ARG A 56 -29.22 51.06 20.47
N LYS A 57 -29.50 51.81 21.55
CA LYS A 57 -30.17 51.30 22.75
C LYS A 57 -31.52 50.71 22.35
N VAL A 58 -31.66 49.39 22.42
CA VAL A 58 -32.96 48.72 22.45
C VAL A 58 -33.37 48.61 23.91
N VAL A 59 -34.45 49.28 24.27
CA VAL A 59 -35.11 49.12 25.56
C VAL A 59 -35.78 47.75 25.55
N VAL A 60 -35.26 46.81 26.33
CA VAL A 60 -35.92 45.52 26.58
C VAL A 60 -37.02 45.77 27.59
N VAL A 61 -38.27 45.78 27.12
CA VAL A 61 -39.43 45.63 28.01
C VAL A 61 -39.43 44.17 28.46
N ALA A 62 -39.31 43.95 29.77
CA ALA A 62 -39.38 42.62 30.36
C ALA A 62 -40.77 42.01 30.09
N ALA A 63 -40.82 41.03 29.18
CA ALA A 63 -41.97 40.16 29.06
C ALA A 63 -41.93 39.18 30.25
N THR A 64 -42.97 39.24 31.08
CA THR A 64 -43.26 38.25 32.12
C THR A 64 -43.18 36.83 31.56
N PRO A 65 -42.59 35.87 32.29
CA PRO A 65 -42.47 34.50 31.80
C PRO A 65 -43.85 33.85 31.80
N ILE A 66 -44.47 33.78 30.62
CA ILE A 66 -45.55 32.83 30.40
C ILE A 66 -44.87 31.46 30.43
N LYS A 67 -45.13 30.69 31.50
CA LYS A 67 -44.85 29.25 31.51
C LYS A 67 -45.50 28.66 30.27
N ALA A 68 -44.69 28.35 29.25
CA ALA A 68 -45.13 27.53 28.14
C ALA A 68 -45.59 26.19 28.74
N ALA A 69 -46.89 25.95 28.68
CA ALA A 69 -47.44 24.64 28.96
C ALA A 69 -46.71 23.63 28.06
N ALA A 70 -46.38 22.46 28.62
CA ALA A 70 -45.77 21.38 27.87
C ALA A 70 -46.69 21.01 26.70
N GLU A 71 -46.37 21.49 25.49
CA GLU A 71 -47.01 21.04 24.27
C GLU A 71 -46.73 19.54 24.15
N THR A 72 -47.80 18.75 24.09
CA THR A 72 -47.73 17.32 23.79
C THR A 72 -46.93 17.13 22.50
N ALA A 73 -45.77 16.47 22.61
CA ALA A 73 -44.86 16.27 21.50
C ALA A 73 -45.56 15.53 20.35
N VAL A 74 -45.90 16.26 19.28
CA VAL A 74 -46.39 15.65 18.04
C VAL A 74 -45.26 14.78 17.50
N GLN A 75 -45.51 13.48 17.38
CA GLN A 75 -44.53 12.52 16.88
C GLN A 75 -44.67 12.39 15.36
N CYS A 76 -43.54 12.44 14.65
CA CYS A 76 -43.45 12.27 13.21
C CYS A 76 -42.78 10.94 12.87
N GLN A 77 -43.22 10.31 11.79
CA GLN A 77 -42.59 9.09 11.25
C GLN A 77 -41.60 9.46 10.14
N VAL A 78 -40.37 8.96 10.26
CA VAL A 78 -39.30 9.14 9.27
C VAL A 78 -38.94 7.79 8.68
N LYS A 79 -39.14 7.63 7.37
CA LYS A 79 -38.75 6.42 6.64
C LYS A 79 -37.26 6.46 6.28
N ALA A 80 -36.61 5.31 6.38
CA ALA A 80 -35.26 5.11 5.90
C ALA A 80 -35.07 3.73 5.26
N VAL A 81 -34.08 3.62 4.38
CA VAL A 81 -33.65 2.38 3.75
C VAL A 81 -32.25 2.05 4.26
N VAL A 82 -32.09 0.87 4.84
CA VAL A 82 -30.82 0.31 5.32
C VAL A 82 -30.31 -0.67 4.27
N THR A 83 -29.10 -0.44 3.76
CA THR A 83 -28.46 -1.31 2.76
C THR A 83 -27.26 -2.03 3.35
N VAL A 84 -27.26 -3.35 3.24
CA VAL A 84 -26.26 -4.25 3.80
C VAL A 84 -25.67 -5.09 2.68
N LYS A 85 -24.35 -5.23 2.68
CA LYS A 85 -23.63 -6.02 1.70
C LYS A 85 -23.33 -7.39 2.28
N CYS A 86 -23.56 -8.43 1.48
CA CYS A 86 -23.23 -9.80 1.84
C CYS A 86 -22.07 -10.30 0.99
N GLY A 87 -21.19 -11.11 1.58
CA GLY A 87 -20.00 -11.63 0.90
C GLY A 87 -20.33 -12.56 -0.26
N SER A 88 -21.01 -13.68 0.03
CA SER A 88 -21.43 -14.70 -0.93
C SER A 88 -22.93 -15.05 -0.78
N MET A 89 -23.53 -15.62 -1.83
CA MET A 89 -24.93 -16.09 -1.79
C MET A 89 -25.13 -17.24 -0.79
N GLU A 90 -24.08 -18.04 -0.54
CA GLU A 90 -24.06 -19.08 0.49
C GLU A 90 -23.97 -18.49 1.89
N TYR A 91 -23.19 -17.42 2.09
CA TYR A 91 -23.20 -16.66 3.34
C TYR A 91 -24.57 -16.03 3.59
N VAL A 92 -25.26 -15.54 2.55
CA VAL A 92 -26.66 -15.06 2.69
C VAL A 92 -27.58 -16.20 3.10
N LYS A 93 -27.49 -17.37 2.46
CA LYS A 93 -28.28 -18.55 2.84
C LYS A 93 -27.97 -18.98 4.26
N ASP A 94 -26.70 -19.17 4.63
CA ASP A 94 -26.26 -19.55 5.98
C ASP A 94 -26.63 -18.50 7.03
N MET A 95 -26.54 -17.21 6.69
CA MET A 95 -26.96 -16.10 7.53
C MET A 95 -28.48 -16.11 7.74
N VAL A 96 -29.29 -16.31 6.69
CA VAL A 96 -30.75 -16.41 6.81
C VAL A 96 -31.15 -17.71 7.56
N PHE A 97 -30.54 -18.85 7.22
CA PHE A 97 -30.83 -20.16 7.83
C PHE A 97 -30.46 -20.23 9.31
N ARG A 98 -29.29 -19.74 9.73
CA ARG A 98 -28.89 -19.77 11.15
C ARG A 98 -29.66 -18.80 12.04
N TRP A 99 -30.36 -17.85 11.45
CA TRP A 99 -31.16 -16.88 12.19
C TRP A 99 -32.60 -17.41 12.41
N LEU A 100 -33.01 -18.39 11.61
CA LEU A 100 -34.27 -19.15 11.77
C LEU A 100 -34.25 -20.08 12.99
N ASP A 101 -33.08 -20.64 13.37
CA ASP A 101 -32.94 -21.51 14.55
C ASP A 101 -33.14 -20.80 15.91
N SER A 102 -33.60 -19.53 15.91
CA SER A 102 -33.77 -18.72 17.12
C SER A 102 -35.18 -18.16 17.32
N ASP A 103 -36.21 -18.81 16.77
CA ASP A 103 -37.61 -18.35 16.90
C ASP A 103 -38.15 -18.34 18.35
N ALA A 104 -37.40 -18.88 19.32
CA ALA A 104 -37.74 -18.79 20.74
C ALA A 104 -37.35 -17.43 21.40
N HIS A 105 -36.51 -16.57 20.80
CA HIS A 105 -35.94 -15.39 21.48
C HIS A 105 -35.99 -14.07 20.66
N ARG A 106 -37.12 -13.75 20.01
CA ARG A 106 -37.30 -12.47 19.26
C ARG A 106 -37.11 -11.18 20.09
N ALA A 107 -37.12 -11.28 21.43
CA ALA A 107 -36.84 -10.16 22.33
C ALA A 107 -35.33 -9.82 22.46
N GLN A 108 -34.44 -10.78 22.17
CA GLN A 108 -32.98 -10.64 22.31
C GLN A 108 -32.22 -10.54 20.98
N THR A 109 -32.90 -10.70 19.84
CA THR A 109 -32.30 -10.66 18.49
C THR A 109 -32.76 -9.40 17.74
N GLY A 110 -31.94 -8.88 16.82
CA GLY A 110 -32.27 -7.67 16.03
C GLY A 110 -31.12 -6.67 15.92
N VAL A 111 -31.18 -5.79 14.91
CA VAL A 111 -30.33 -4.58 14.88
C VAL A 111 -31.16 -3.40 15.35
N VAL A 112 -30.66 -2.70 16.36
CA VAL A 112 -31.30 -1.48 16.91
C VAL A 112 -30.65 -0.26 16.27
N LEU A 113 -31.48 0.65 15.80
CA LEU A 113 -31.10 1.89 15.15
C LEU A 113 -31.70 3.07 15.91
N GLN A 114 -30.90 4.10 16.16
CA GLN A 114 -31.36 5.35 16.76
C GLN A 114 -30.77 6.55 16.02
N LEU A 115 -31.63 7.44 15.53
CA LEU A 115 -31.19 8.71 14.94
C LEU A 115 -30.75 9.67 16.03
N VAL A 116 -29.71 10.43 15.72
CA VAL A 116 -29.16 11.48 16.58
C VAL A 116 -29.31 12.81 15.89
N SER A 117 -29.91 13.78 16.57
CA SER A 117 -30.07 15.13 16.06
C SER A 117 -28.76 15.92 16.06
N THR A 118 -28.69 16.89 15.15
CA THR A 118 -27.69 17.98 15.18
C THR A 118 -27.88 18.95 16.34
N GLN A 119 -29.05 18.94 16.98
CA GLN A 119 -29.42 19.79 18.12
C GLN A 119 -29.36 19.03 19.44
N VAL A 120 -29.18 19.77 20.53
CA VAL A 120 -29.25 19.24 21.90
C VAL A 120 -30.63 19.48 22.50
N ASP A 121 -31.00 18.65 23.45
CA ASP A 121 -32.13 18.89 24.33
C ASP A 121 -31.78 20.04 25.31
N PRO A 122 -32.57 21.13 25.35
CA PRO A 122 -32.33 22.26 26.24
C PRO A 122 -32.22 21.89 27.73
N ASN A 123 -32.85 20.79 28.15
CA ASN A 123 -32.90 20.41 29.57
C ASN A 123 -31.75 19.51 30.01
N SER A 124 -31.18 18.72 29.09
CA SER A 124 -30.18 17.69 29.43
C SER A 124 -28.81 17.93 28.82
N GLU A 125 -28.66 18.93 27.94
CA GLU A 125 -27.48 19.20 27.10
C GLU A 125 -27.00 18.02 26.24
N ASN A 126 -27.74 16.90 26.27
CA ASN A 126 -27.48 15.72 25.47
C ASN A 126 -28.11 15.86 24.08
N PRO A 127 -27.57 15.18 23.06
CA PRO A 127 -28.21 15.17 21.75
C PRO A 127 -29.61 14.56 21.83
N LYS A 128 -30.56 15.12 21.08
CA LYS A 128 -31.90 14.52 20.95
C LYS A 128 -31.78 13.18 20.22
N LEU A 129 -32.43 12.14 20.75
CA LEU A 129 -32.42 10.78 20.21
C LEU A 129 -33.83 10.38 19.76
N SER A 130 -33.93 9.63 18.67
CA SER A 130 -35.20 9.01 18.27
C SER A 130 -35.56 7.85 19.19
N LYS A 131 -36.82 7.39 19.12
CA LYS A 131 -37.18 6.07 19.65
C LYS A 131 -36.33 5.00 18.94
N GLU A 132 -36.06 3.90 19.65
CA GLU A 132 -35.35 2.75 19.10
C GLU A 132 -36.16 2.11 17.97
N ALA A 133 -35.58 2.06 16.77
CA ALA A 133 -36.13 1.28 15.66
C ALA A 133 -35.40 -0.06 15.58
N LYS A 134 -36.14 -1.17 15.52
CA LYS A 134 -35.58 -2.52 15.44
C LYS A 134 -35.79 -3.09 14.05
N ILE A 135 -34.71 -3.57 13.42
CA ILE A 135 -34.78 -4.31 12.17
C ILE A 135 -34.48 -5.78 12.42
N TYR A 136 -35.26 -6.62 11.74
CA TYR A 136 -35.10 -8.06 11.67
C TYR A 136 -34.87 -8.43 10.20
N TRP A 137 -34.12 -9.49 9.96
CA TRP A 137 -33.69 -9.83 8.62
C TRP A 137 -34.68 -10.83 8.06
N SER A 138 -35.39 -10.43 7.02
CA SER A 138 -36.48 -11.20 6.43
C SER A 138 -35.98 -12.33 5.54
N ILE A 139 -36.74 -13.44 5.51
CA ILE A 139 -36.47 -14.69 4.78
C ILE A 139 -36.37 -14.49 3.26
N ASN A 140 -37.05 -13.47 2.71
CA ASN A 140 -37.05 -13.14 1.29
C ASN A 140 -36.61 -11.68 1.07
N PRO A 141 -35.30 -11.36 1.13
CA PRO A 141 -34.85 -10.02 0.82
C PRO A 141 -35.15 -9.73 -0.66
N LYS A 142 -35.81 -8.60 -0.96
CA LYS A 142 -35.91 -8.09 -2.33
C LYS A 142 -34.50 -7.73 -2.80
N THR A 143 -33.83 -8.65 -3.50
CA THR A 143 -32.49 -8.44 -4.06
C THR A 143 -32.60 -7.50 -5.27
N LYS A 144 -32.40 -6.21 -5.06
CA LYS A 144 -32.15 -5.28 -6.16
C LYS A 144 -30.71 -5.44 -6.64
N GLY A 145 -30.46 -6.43 -7.51
CA GLY A 145 -29.21 -6.60 -8.25
C GLY A 145 -27.94 -6.81 -7.39
N GLY A 146 -27.48 -8.06 -7.29
CA GLY A 146 -26.20 -8.42 -6.64
C GLY A 146 -26.31 -8.68 -5.13
N ASN A 147 -25.17 -8.95 -4.49
CA ASN A 147 -25.03 -9.39 -3.07
C ASN A 147 -25.41 -8.30 -2.04
N LYS A 148 -26.55 -7.64 -2.20
CA LYS A 148 -27.02 -6.54 -1.34
C LYS A 148 -28.46 -6.81 -0.86
N ILE A 149 -28.71 -6.47 0.39
CA ILE A 149 -30.03 -6.54 1.02
C ILE A 149 -30.43 -5.13 1.42
N SER A 150 -31.63 -4.69 1.03
CA SER A 150 -32.19 -3.40 1.42
C SER A 150 -33.44 -3.61 2.26
N LEU A 151 -33.51 -2.95 3.42
CA LEU A 151 -34.60 -3.05 4.38
C LEU A 151 -35.16 -1.65 4.66
N GLU A 152 -36.48 -1.52 4.63
CA GLU A 152 -37.16 -0.28 5.04
C GLU A 152 -37.35 -0.29 6.57
N VAL A 153 -37.10 0.86 7.19
CA VAL A 153 -37.27 1.08 8.62
C VAL A 153 -37.95 2.43 8.86
N GLU A 154 -38.81 2.47 9.87
CA GLU A 154 -39.52 3.69 10.28
C GLU A 154 -39.01 4.13 11.66
N PHE A 155 -38.60 5.40 11.75
CA PHE A 155 -38.20 6.05 12.98
C PHE A 155 -39.31 6.95 13.50
N VAL A 156 -39.54 6.94 14.80
CA VAL A 156 -40.44 7.89 15.47
C VAL A 156 -39.58 8.97 16.12
N VAL A 157 -39.78 10.22 15.71
CA VAL A 157 -39.07 11.40 16.20
C VAL A 157 -40.06 12.47 16.64
N ASP A 158 -39.68 13.30 17.60
CA ASP A 158 -40.49 14.45 18.01
C ASP A 158 -40.49 15.53 16.90
N ALA A 159 -41.57 16.31 16.76
CA ALA A 159 -41.66 17.35 15.74
C ALA A 159 -40.53 18.40 15.85
N ASN A 160 -40.00 18.62 17.05
CA ASN A 160 -38.87 19.52 17.32
C ASN A 160 -37.50 18.81 17.28
N PHE A 161 -37.41 17.59 16.74
CA PHE A 161 -36.19 16.78 16.71
C PHE A 161 -35.05 17.48 15.94
N GLY A 162 -35.36 18.29 14.94
CA GLY A 162 -34.37 18.92 14.06
C GLY A 162 -33.84 17.95 13.00
N VAL A 163 -32.65 18.23 12.46
CA VAL A 163 -32.07 17.43 11.37
C VAL A 163 -31.24 16.27 11.94
N PRO A 164 -31.48 15.02 11.50
CA PRO A 164 -30.63 13.88 11.85
C PRO A 164 -29.20 14.07 11.32
N GLY A 165 -28.22 14.02 12.20
CA GLY A 165 -26.81 14.23 11.89
C GLY A 165 -25.93 12.97 12.03
N ALA A 166 -26.36 12.03 12.87
CA ALA A 166 -25.72 10.74 13.07
C ALA A 166 -26.76 9.64 13.33
N ILE A 167 -26.33 8.38 13.29
CA ILE A 167 -27.13 7.20 13.63
C ILE A 167 -26.29 6.25 14.48
N ILE A 168 -26.88 5.77 15.57
CA ILE A 168 -26.30 4.74 16.44
C ILE A 168 -26.86 3.39 16.00
N VAL A 169 -25.97 2.42 15.83
CA VAL A 169 -26.29 1.07 15.38
C VAL A 169 -25.79 0.06 16.40
N THR A 170 -26.69 -0.78 16.88
CA THR A 170 -26.40 -1.84 17.85
C THR A 170 -26.82 -3.18 17.26
N ASN A 171 -25.83 -4.03 17.00
CA ASN A 171 -26.05 -5.37 16.45
C ASN A 171 -26.26 -6.37 17.60
N LYS A 172 -27.49 -6.82 17.87
CA LYS A 172 -27.74 -7.85 18.89
C LYS A 172 -27.56 -9.28 18.36
N TYR A 173 -27.11 -9.45 17.11
CA TYR A 173 -26.76 -10.76 16.57
C TYR A 173 -25.37 -11.20 17.01
N LYS A 174 -25.14 -12.52 16.99
CA LYS A 174 -23.87 -13.14 17.38
C LYS A 174 -22.74 -12.98 16.34
N LYS A 175 -23.07 -12.60 15.11
CA LYS A 175 -22.10 -12.40 14.01
C LYS A 175 -22.11 -10.94 13.55
N GLU A 176 -20.96 -10.47 13.09
CA GLU A 176 -20.85 -9.17 12.42
C GLU A 176 -21.47 -9.19 11.02
N PHE A 177 -21.88 -8.03 10.52
CA PHE A 177 -22.37 -7.84 9.16
C PHE A 177 -21.81 -6.54 8.57
N TYR A 178 -21.79 -6.41 7.24
CA TYR A 178 -21.27 -5.23 6.57
C TYR A 178 -22.39 -4.23 6.21
N LEU A 179 -22.43 -3.10 6.92
CA LEU A 179 -23.36 -2.01 6.67
C LEU A 179 -22.80 -1.09 5.58
N GLU A 180 -23.47 -1.00 4.44
CA GLU A 180 -23.05 -0.17 3.31
C GLU A 180 -23.53 1.27 3.49
N SER A 181 -24.84 1.46 3.65
CA SER A 181 -25.43 2.80 3.82
C SER A 181 -26.79 2.77 4.52
N ILE A 182 -27.19 3.93 5.03
CA ILE A 182 -28.56 4.21 5.49
C ILE A 182 -29.02 5.50 4.83
N VAL A 183 -30.17 5.46 4.18
CA VAL A 183 -30.75 6.61 3.45
C VAL A 183 -32.08 6.97 4.09
N ALA A 184 -32.18 8.13 4.71
CA ALA A 184 -33.38 8.60 5.42
C ALA A 184 -33.99 9.83 4.72
N ILE A 185 -35.27 10.09 5.02
CA ILE A 185 -36.01 11.28 4.54
C ILE A 185 -35.96 11.36 3.00
N GLU A 186 -36.45 10.32 2.32
CA GLU A 186 -36.55 10.27 0.85
C GLU A 186 -35.24 10.56 0.09
N GLY A 187 -34.08 10.35 0.72
CA GLY A 187 -32.77 10.60 0.11
C GLY A 187 -32.07 11.88 0.58
N LEU A 188 -32.72 12.73 1.37
CA LEU A 188 -32.14 13.99 1.84
C LEU A 188 -31.03 13.80 2.88
N VAL A 189 -31.05 12.70 3.64
CA VAL A 189 -30.02 12.38 4.63
C VAL A 189 -29.40 11.03 4.29
N HIS A 190 -28.10 11.05 3.98
CA HIS A 190 -27.34 9.87 3.61
C HIS A 190 -26.22 9.58 4.62
N PHE A 191 -26.24 8.40 5.21
CA PHE A 191 -25.18 7.86 6.06
C PHE A 191 -24.36 6.86 5.24
N ALA A 192 -23.16 7.25 4.82
CA ALA A 192 -22.23 6.38 4.10
C ALA A 192 -21.40 5.56 5.11
N CYS A 193 -21.90 4.39 5.50
CA CYS A 193 -21.34 3.60 6.59
C CYS A 193 -20.09 2.82 6.18
N ASN A 194 -20.18 2.02 5.11
CA ASN A 194 -19.11 1.19 4.54
C ASN A 194 -18.24 0.46 5.59
N SER A 195 -18.86 -0.18 6.58
CA SER A 195 -18.13 -0.76 7.72
C SER A 195 -18.79 -2.03 8.26
N TRP A 196 -17.96 -2.90 8.82
CA TRP A 196 -18.41 -4.09 9.55
C TRP A 196 -18.94 -3.72 10.93
N VAL A 197 -20.17 -4.12 11.27
CA VAL A 197 -20.81 -3.85 12.57
C VAL A 197 -20.72 -5.08 13.47
N GLN A 198 -19.92 -4.98 14.53
CA GLN A 198 -19.64 -6.05 15.48
C GLN A 198 -20.85 -6.35 16.39
N PRO A 199 -20.98 -7.59 16.89
CA PRO A 199 -21.96 -7.96 17.92
C PRO A 199 -21.91 -7.05 19.17
N HIS A 200 -23.08 -6.79 19.74
CA HIS A 200 -23.22 -6.05 20.99
C HIS A 200 -22.58 -6.83 22.14
N GLY A 201 -21.87 -6.13 23.02
CA GLY A 201 -21.09 -6.73 24.10
C GLY A 201 -19.68 -7.17 23.70
N PHE A 202 -19.36 -7.24 22.40
CA PHE A 202 -17.99 -7.45 21.94
C PHE A 202 -17.12 -6.20 22.16
N HIS A 203 -17.72 -5.02 22.03
CA HIS A 203 -17.10 -3.74 22.40
C HIS A 203 -17.97 -3.02 23.43
N ALA A 204 -17.32 -2.19 24.26
CA ALA A 204 -18.00 -1.39 25.29
C ALA A 204 -18.95 -0.31 24.72
N HIS A 205 -18.92 -0.06 23.41
CA HIS A 205 -19.64 1.05 22.79
C HIS A 205 -20.38 0.63 21.51
N ASN A 206 -21.55 1.23 21.31
CA ASN A 206 -22.34 1.08 20.09
C ASN A 206 -21.68 1.81 18.92
N ARG A 207 -21.95 1.35 17.70
CA ARG A 207 -21.38 1.91 16.47
C ARG A 207 -22.07 3.21 16.09
N ILE A 208 -21.30 4.22 15.75
CA ILE A 208 -21.79 5.54 15.36
C ILE A 208 -21.46 5.77 13.88
N PHE A 209 -22.44 6.24 13.11
CA PHE A 209 -22.24 6.67 11.73
C PHE A 209 -22.75 8.09 11.56
N PHE A 210 -21.98 8.93 10.88
CA PHE A 210 -22.34 10.32 10.61
C PHE A 210 -22.94 10.47 9.22
N SER A 211 -23.78 11.50 9.06
CA SER A 211 -24.24 11.91 7.73
C SER A 211 -23.06 12.30 6.83
N ASN A 212 -23.27 12.28 5.52
CA ASN A 212 -22.25 12.63 4.53
C ASN A 212 -21.80 14.11 4.54
N LYS A 213 -22.42 14.95 5.36
CA LYS A 213 -22.06 16.36 5.53
C LYS A 213 -20.63 16.52 6.08
N VAL A 214 -20.00 17.62 5.69
CA VAL A 214 -18.60 17.93 6.00
C VAL A 214 -18.55 19.02 7.07
N TYR A 215 -17.73 18.82 8.10
CA TYR A 215 -17.56 19.80 9.17
C TYR A 215 -16.10 19.87 9.64
N LEU A 216 -15.58 21.10 9.76
CA LEU A 216 -14.41 21.35 10.59
C LEU A 216 -14.77 21.13 12.08
N PRO A 217 -13.78 20.93 12.97
CA PRO A 217 -14.05 20.77 14.40
C PRO A 217 -14.94 21.88 14.98
N ASN A 218 -14.66 23.14 14.63
CA ASN A 218 -15.40 24.30 15.14
C ASN A 218 -16.83 24.40 14.59
N ASP A 219 -17.05 23.95 13.35
CA ASP A 219 -18.35 23.98 12.67
C ASP A 219 -19.22 22.76 12.98
N THR A 220 -18.73 21.83 13.79
CA THR A 220 -19.47 20.61 14.13
C THR A 220 -20.73 20.99 14.92
N PRO A 221 -21.94 20.58 14.49
CA PRO A 221 -23.17 20.86 15.21
C PRO A 221 -23.10 20.40 16.67
N VAL A 222 -23.69 21.18 17.58
CA VAL A 222 -23.54 20.97 19.04
C VAL A 222 -23.93 19.56 19.46
N GLY A 223 -25.02 19.00 18.91
CA GLY A 223 -25.45 17.63 19.20
C GLY A 223 -24.47 16.54 18.76
N LEU A 224 -23.55 16.84 17.82
CA LEU A 224 -22.58 15.87 17.29
C LEU A 224 -21.18 16.01 17.90
N LYS A 225 -20.87 17.10 18.61
CA LYS A 225 -19.51 17.38 19.12
C LYS A 225 -18.99 16.25 20.01
N ARG A 226 -19.80 15.79 20.97
CA ARG A 226 -19.43 14.69 21.87
C ARG A 226 -19.24 13.37 21.13
N LEU A 227 -20.10 13.07 20.15
CA LEU A 227 -19.99 11.84 19.36
C LEU A 227 -18.76 11.85 18.45
N ARG A 228 -18.42 13.01 17.88
CA ARG A 228 -17.22 13.19 17.07
C ARG A 228 -15.96 12.81 17.85
N GLU A 229 -15.82 13.34 19.07
CA GLU A 229 -14.66 13.03 19.92
C GLU A 229 -14.69 11.59 20.39
N LYS A 230 -15.86 11.07 20.77
CA LYS A 230 -16.02 9.68 21.23
C LYS A 230 -15.61 8.66 20.15
N GLU A 231 -15.98 8.87 18.88
CA GLU A 231 -15.53 7.99 17.79
C GLU A 231 -14.01 8.05 17.61
N LEU A 232 -13.40 9.24 17.66
CA LEU A 232 -11.94 9.37 17.55
C LEU A 232 -11.20 8.68 18.71
N GLN A 233 -11.72 8.79 19.93
CA GLN A 233 -11.17 8.07 21.08
C GLN A 233 -11.24 6.56 20.88
N GLN A 234 -12.35 6.02 20.36
CA GLN A 234 -12.48 4.60 20.05
C GLN A 234 -11.49 4.14 18.97
N LEU A 235 -11.29 4.94 17.92
CA LEU A 235 -10.35 4.64 16.84
C LEU A 235 -8.89 4.68 17.33
N ARG A 236 -8.57 5.53 18.32
CA ARG A 236 -7.24 5.55 18.95
C ARG A 236 -7.02 4.35 19.88
N GLY A 237 -8.08 3.91 20.57
CA GLY A 237 -8.05 2.88 21.60
C GLY A 237 -7.12 3.23 22.76
N ASN A 238 -6.90 2.28 23.67
CA ASN A 238 -5.92 2.43 24.74
C ASN A 238 -4.60 1.74 24.39
N SER A 239 -3.52 2.16 25.06
CA SER A 239 -2.19 1.59 24.90
C SER A 239 -2.12 0.11 25.28
N ASP A 240 -3.04 -0.37 26.11
CA ASP A 240 -2.99 -1.67 26.81
C ASP A 240 -3.95 -2.71 26.23
N ASP A 241 -4.88 -2.30 25.37
CA ASP A 241 -5.87 -3.22 24.78
C ASP A 241 -5.21 -4.25 23.86
N SER A 242 -5.55 -5.53 24.03
CA SER A 242 -5.24 -6.60 23.08
C SER A 242 -5.96 -6.34 21.75
N ARG A 243 -5.46 -6.92 20.66
CA ARG A 243 -6.04 -6.72 19.32
C ARG A 243 -6.76 -7.97 18.84
N THR A 244 -8.03 -7.82 18.54
CA THR A 244 -8.87 -8.85 17.91
C THR A 244 -9.11 -8.49 16.44
N THR A 245 -9.41 -9.49 15.61
CA THR A 245 -9.67 -9.27 14.17
C THR A 245 -10.88 -8.38 13.89
N SER A 246 -11.74 -8.14 14.89
CA SER A 246 -12.93 -7.29 14.80
C SER A 246 -12.69 -5.85 15.23
N ASP A 247 -11.53 -5.55 15.84
CA ASP A 247 -11.24 -4.21 16.35
C ASP A 247 -10.99 -3.19 15.23
N ARG A 248 -11.30 -1.92 15.51
CA ARG A 248 -11.06 -0.79 14.61
C ARG A 248 -10.03 0.19 15.17
N ILE A 249 -9.04 -0.33 15.90
CA ILE A 249 -8.09 0.50 16.65
C ILE A 249 -6.80 0.71 15.84
N TYR A 250 -6.51 1.97 15.54
CA TYR A 250 -5.34 2.41 14.79
C TYR A 250 -4.28 2.88 15.76
N ASP A 251 -3.12 2.23 15.77
CA ASP A 251 -1.99 2.61 16.63
C ASP A 251 -0.66 2.25 15.97
N TYR A 252 0.42 2.84 16.46
CA TYR A 252 1.76 2.71 15.88
C TYR A 252 2.60 1.67 16.60
N ASP A 253 3.47 1.01 15.86
CA ASP A 253 4.52 0.17 16.42
C ASP A 253 5.71 0.11 15.45
N VAL A 254 6.85 -0.38 15.92
CA VAL A 254 8.10 -0.54 15.16
C VAL A 254 8.08 -1.85 14.36
N TYR A 255 8.97 -2.00 13.38
CA TYR A 255 9.14 -3.26 12.65
C TYR A 255 10.02 -4.22 13.47
N ASN A 256 9.42 -4.78 14.52
CA ASN A 256 9.97 -5.86 15.33
C ASN A 256 9.29 -7.21 15.05
N ASP A 257 8.52 -7.32 13.97
CA ASP A 257 7.74 -8.51 13.59
C ASP A 257 8.27 -9.21 12.32
N LEU A 258 9.49 -8.86 11.88
CA LEU A 258 10.12 -9.44 10.69
C LEU A 258 11.03 -10.63 11.01
N GLY A 259 11.66 -10.64 12.18
CA GLY A 259 12.53 -11.73 12.64
C GLY A 259 11.75 -12.89 13.29
N ASN A 260 12.41 -14.03 13.45
CA ASN A 260 11.89 -15.16 14.20
C ASN A 260 12.99 -15.87 15.00
N PRO A 261 13.49 -15.26 16.09
CA PRO A 261 14.58 -15.81 16.91
C PRO A 261 14.27 -17.20 17.49
N ASP A 262 12.99 -17.54 17.69
CA ASP A 262 12.57 -18.87 18.16
C ASP A 262 12.94 -20.01 17.17
N LYS A 263 13.22 -19.69 15.90
CA LYS A 263 13.66 -20.66 14.89
C LYS A 263 15.18 -20.86 14.79
N GLY A 264 15.98 -19.95 15.35
CA GLY A 264 17.44 -19.95 15.23
C GLY A 264 18.02 -18.57 14.92
N ASP A 265 19.34 -18.44 15.15
CA ASP A 265 20.10 -17.19 14.99
C ASP A 265 20.03 -16.63 13.56
N GLU A 266 19.91 -17.51 12.55
CA GLU A 266 19.79 -17.12 11.15
C GLU A 266 18.48 -16.38 10.82
N PHE A 267 17.48 -16.45 11.70
CA PHE A 267 16.20 -15.76 11.58
C PHE A 267 16.10 -14.49 12.44
N VAL A 268 17.15 -14.13 13.18
CA VAL A 268 17.22 -12.87 13.95
C VAL A 268 17.35 -11.70 12.99
N ARG A 269 16.54 -10.65 13.17
CA ARG A 269 16.58 -9.42 12.38
C ARG A 269 16.59 -8.20 13.29
N PRO A 270 17.25 -7.10 12.89
CA PRO A 270 17.23 -5.87 13.68
C PRO A 270 15.83 -5.25 13.70
N ILE A 271 15.51 -4.59 14.80
CA ILE A 271 14.26 -3.85 14.96
C ILE A 271 14.38 -2.51 14.25
N LEU A 272 13.50 -2.25 13.27
CA LEU A 272 13.50 -0.99 12.53
C LEU A 272 12.46 -0.01 13.09
N GLY A 273 12.86 1.24 13.27
CA GLY A 273 12.04 2.31 13.84
C GLY A 273 12.49 2.77 15.23
N ASN A 274 13.55 2.20 15.80
CA ASN A 274 14.15 2.72 17.03
C ASN A 274 15.12 3.89 16.72
N GLN A 275 15.81 4.41 17.75
CA GLN A 275 16.74 5.54 17.58
C GLN A 275 17.98 5.18 16.75
N SER A 276 18.47 3.94 16.83
CA SER A 276 19.66 3.49 16.11
C SER A 276 19.39 3.10 14.65
N GLN A 277 18.16 2.68 14.34
CA GLN A 277 17.70 2.36 12.98
C GLN A 277 16.36 3.06 12.72
N PRO A 278 16.37 4.37 12.38
CA PRO A 278 15.16 5.10 12.05
C PRO A 278 14.38 4.43 10.91
N TYR A 279 13.06 4.36 11.05
CA TYR A 279 12.17 3.80 10.03
C TYR A 279 10.72 4.26 10.25
N PRO A 280 9.87 4.31 9.20
CA PRO A 280 8.44 4.55 9.36
C PRO A 280 7.81 3.58 10.36
N ARG A 281 6.74 4.01 11.03
CA ARG A 281 5.95 3.15 11.91
C ARG A 281 4.97 2.31 11.11
N ARG A 282 4.63 1.13 11.62
CA ARG A 282 3.59 0.25 11.07
C ARG A 282 2.38 0.18 12.00
N CYS A 283 1.31 -0.46 11.54
CA CYS A 283 0.15 -0.75 12.38
C CYS A 283 0.51 -1.70 13.53
N ARG A 284 0.21 -1.28 14.75
CA ARG A 284 0.37 -2.09 15.96
C ARG A 284 -0.55 -3.30 15.93
N SER A 285 0.02 -4.50 16.08
CA SER A 285 -0.71 -5.77 16.10
C SER A 285 -0.74 -6.45 17.46
N LYS A 286 0.22 -6.14 18.35
CA LYS A 286 0.20 -6.57 19.75
C LYS A 286 0.09 -8.10 19.96
N ARG A 287 0.64 -8.89 19.04
CA ARG A 287 0.91 -10.30 19.33
C ARG A 287 1.92 -10.37 20.48
N PRO A 288 1.92 -11.46 21.27
CA PRO A 288 2.90 -11.62 22.33
C PRO A 288 4.33 -11.61 21.78
N PRO A 289 5.33 -11.28 22.61
CA PRO A 289 6.71 -11.42 22.20
C PRO A 289 7.09 -12.87 21.91
N THR A 290 8.20 -13.06 21.21
CA THR A 290 8.83 -14.38 21.02
C THR A 290 9.34 -14.95 22.34
N SER A 291 9.55 -16.26 22.42
CA SER A 291 10.08 -16.89 23.63
C SER A 291 11.56 -16.54 23.86
N SER A 292 12.32 -16.34 22.78
CA SER A 292 13.75 -16.03 22.82
C SER A 292 14.07 -14.54 22.99
N ASP A 293 13.20 -13.62 22.55
CA ASP A 293 13.41 -12.17 22.68
C ASP A 293 12.10 -11.42 22.99
N VAL A 294 12.09 -10.70 24.12
CA VAL A 294 10.96 -9.92 24.61
C VAL A 294 10.64 -8.69 23.75
N ASN A 295 11.60 -8.23 22.94
CA ASN A 295 11.45 -7.05 22.08
C ASN A 295 10.93 -7.40 20.68
N VAL A 296 10.92 -8.69 20.31
CA VAL A 296 10.51 -9.17 18.99
C VAL A 296 9.09 -9.73 19.10
N GLU A 297 8.19 -9.25 18.23
CA GLU A 297 6.81 -9.71 18.17
C GLU A 297 6.72 -11.09 17.52
N SER A 298 5.96 -12.01 18.11
CA SER A 298 5.81 -13.37 17.58
C SER A 298 5.21 -13.41 16.16
N PRO A 299 5.53 -14.43 15.35
CA PRO A 299 4.95 -14.59 14.02
C PRO A 299 3.44 -14.84 14.04
N VAL A 300 2.78 -14.59 12.91
CA VAL A 300 1.36 -14.92 12.72
C VAL A 300 1.17 -16.44 12.81
N SER A 301 0.17 -16.87 13.58
CA SER A 301 -0.22 -18.28 13.74
C SER A 301 -1.73 -18.45 13.67
N LYS A 302 -2.21 -19.70 13.71
CA LYS A 302 -3.64 -20.01 13.78
C LYS A 302 -4.31 -19.38 15.01
N TYR A 303 -3.58 -19.28 16.11
CA TYR A 303 -4.08 -18.74 17.39
C TYR A 303 -3.87 -17.23 17.51
N MET A 304 -2.86 -16.69 16.81
CA MET A 304 -2.54 -15.27 16.77
C MET A 304 -2.60 -14.77 15.32
N PRO A 305 -3.81 -14.50 14.79
CA PRO A 305 -3.97 -14.11 13.41
C PRO A 305 -3.37 -12.73 13.12
N LYS A 306 -3.08 -12.47 11.85
CA LYS A 306 -2.71 -11.15 11.35
C LYS A 306 -3.78 -10.14 11.71
N TYR A 307 -3.38 -9.03 12.33
CA TYR A 307 -4.25 -7.92 12.68
C TYR A 307 -4.06 -6.73 11.73
N VAL A 308 -5.18 -6.18 11.28
CA VAL A 308 -5.37 -4.81 10.82
C VAL A 308 -6.74 -4.34 11.30
N PRO A 309 -6.99 -3.02 11.45
CA PRO A 309 -8.32 -2.52 11.75
C PRO A 309 -9.37 -3.14 10.82
N ARG A 310 -10.50 -3.59 11.36
CA ARG A 310 -11.45 -4.47 10.68
C ARG A 310 -11.93 -3.96 9.32
N ASP A 311 -12.06 -2.64 9.18
CA ASP A 311 -12.51 -1.97 7.96
C ASP A 311 -11.39 -1.83 6.89
N GLU A 312 -10.12 -1.97 7.28
CA GLU A 312 -8.97 -1.99 6.36
C GLU A 312 -8.70 -3.37 5.76
N ALA A 313 -9.19 -4.42 6.42
CA ALA A 313 -9.08 -5.79 5.94
C ALA A 313 -9.77 -5.93 4.57
N PHE A 314 -9.14 -6.68 3.66
CA PHE A 314 -9.67 -6.93 2.33
C PHE A 314 -11.09 -7.52 2.39
N GLY A 315 -11.99 -6.96 1.57
CA GLY A 315 -13.28 -7.60 1.32
C GLY A 315 -13.09 -8.94 0.59
N ASP A 316 -14.02 -9.87 0.78
CA ASP A 316 -13.92 -11.28 0.37
C ASP A 316 -13.41 -11.50 -1.07
N LEU A 317 -13.90 -10.73 -2.03
CA LEU A 317 -13.48 -10.84 -3.44
C LEU A 317 -12.00 -10.49 -3.64
N LYS A 318 -11.54 -9.43 -2.97
CA LYS A 318 -10.14 -8.98 -3.06
C LYS A 318 -9.23 -9.91 -2.25
N ALA A 319 -9.70 -10.39 -1.10
CA ALA A 319 -9.01 -11.40 -0.31
C ALA A 319 -8.80 -12.69 -1.12
N LYS A 320 -9.83 -13.17 -1.85
CA LYS A 320 -9.71 -14.33 -2.75
C LYS A 320 -8.70 -14.08 -3.88
N ALA A 321 -8.83 -12.96 -4.61
CA ALA A 321 -7.91 -12.64 -5.70
C ALA A 321 -6.45 -12.50 -5.26
N ILE A 322 -6.20 -11.92 -4.07
CA ILE A 322 -4.85 -11.83 -3.50
C ILE A 322 -4.37 -13.19 -3.00
N THR A 323 -5.23 -13.99 -2.38
CA THR A 323 -4.88 -15.35 -1.92
C THR A 323 -4.50 -16.24 -3.11
N GLU A 324 -5.29 -16.21 -4.19
CA GLU A 324 -4.97 -16.89 -5.45
C GLU A 324 -3.66 -16.40 -6.05
N GLY A 325 -3.45 -15.08 -6.13
CA GLY A 325 -2.20 -14.50 -6.64
C GLY A 325 -0.97 -14.84 -5.79
N LYS A 326 -1.12 -14.87 -4.47
CA LYS A 326 -0.08 -15.33 -3.53
C LYS A 326 0.24 -16.80 -3.72
N TRP A 327 -0.78 -17.67 -3.84
CA TRP A 327 -0.57 -19.08 -4.10
C TRP A 327 0.15 -19.31 -5.43
N LYS A 328 -0.26 -18.61 -6.49
CA LYS A 328 0.45 -18.64 -7.78
C LYS A 328 1.90 -18.21 -7.63
N ALA A 329 2.16 -17.09 -6.98
CA ALA A 329 3.51 -16.59 -6.79
C ALA A 329 4.40 -17.51 -5.95
N MET A 330 3.86 -18.12 -4.88
CA MET A 330 4.57 -19.08 -4.03
C MET A 330 4.87 -20.38 -4.80
N LEU A 331 3.90 -20.92 -5.52
CA LEU A 331 4.12 -22.12 -6.34
C LEU A 331 5.14 -21.85 -7.45
N ARG A 332 5.06 -20.69 -8.08
CA ARG A 332 6.01 -20.23 -9.10
C ARG A 332 7.41 -19.97 -8.55
N SER A 333 7.55 -19.51 -7.30
CA SER A 333 8.85 -19.32 -6.66
C SER A 333 9.55 -20.64 -6.30
N LEU A 334 8.80 -21.75 -6.21
CA LEU A 334 9.35 -23.08 -6.02
C LEU A 334 9.89 -23.70 -7.32
N VAL A 335 9.46 -23.23 -8.50
CA VAL A 335 9.87 -23.79 -9.80
C VAL A 335 11.40 -23.83 -9.96
N PRO A 336 12.17 -22.76 -9.66
CA PRO A 336 13.63 -22.81 -9.74
C PRO A 336 14.23 -23.81 -8.74
N THR A 337 13.72 -23.90 -7.52
CA THR A 337 14.19 -24.85 -6.49
C THR A 337 13.93 -26.30 -6.88
N LEU A 338 12.77 -26.57 -7.49
CA LEU A 338 12.43 -27.89 -8.02
C LEU A 338 13.32 -28.27 -9.20
N LYS A 339 13.54 -27.35 -10.17
CA LYS A 339 14.47 -27.58 -11.29
C LYS A 339 15.91 -27.77 -10.80
N GLN A 340 16.35 -27.06 -9.76
CA GLN A 340 17.69 -27.19 -9.20
C GLN A 340 17.90 -28.54 -8.50
N LYS A 341 16.89 -29.06 -7.80
CA LYS A 341 16.96 -30.38 -7.14
C LYS A 341 16.79 -31.55 -8.12
N ALA A 342 16.09 -31.34 -9.24
CA ALA A 342 15.95 -32.32 -10.32
C ALA A 342 17.14 -32.33 -11.31
N ALA A 343 18.02 -31.33 -11.25
CA ALA A 343 19.19 -31.25 -12.10
C ALA A 343 20.27 -32.23 -11.63
N ILE A 344 20.60 -33.19 -12.50
CA ILE A 344 21.58 -34.27 -12.25
C ILE A 344 22.98 -33.73 -11.85
N ASN A 345 23.30 -32.46 -12.17
CA ASN A 345 24.58 -31.80 -11.85
C ASN A 345 24.44 -30.48 -11.06
N GLY A 346 23.27 -30.17 -10.46
CA GLY A 346 23.06 -28.97 -9.64
C GLY A 346 22.80 -27.64 -10.37
N GLU A 347 22.89 -27.60 -11.71
CA GLU A 347 22.55 -26.42 -12.52
C GLU A 347 21.13 -26.50 -13.11
N ALA A 348 20.24 -25.63 -12.64
CA ALA A 348 18.81 -25.62 -12.99
C ALA A 348 18.49 -24.96 -14.35
N ILE A 349 19.39 -24.13 -14.87
CA ILE A 349 19.26 -23.37 -16.13
C ILE A 349 20.62 -23.48 -16.83
N LYS A 350 20.65 -24.16 -17.98
CA LYS A 350 21.85 -24.37 -18.79
C LYS A 350 21.92 -23.40 -19.96
N SER A 351 20.78 -22.87 -20.38
CA SER A 351 20.69 -21.99 -21.53
C SER A 351 19.57 -20.96 -21.40
N PHE A 352 19.61 -19.94 -22.26
CA PHE A 352 18.54 -18.95 -22.32
C PHE A 352 17.22 -19.52 -22.85
N SER A 353 17.23 -20.62 -23.63
CA SER A 353 15.98 -21.26 -24.07
C SER A 353 15.20 -21.81 -22.88
N ASP A 354 15.89 -22.37 -21.87
CA ASP A 354 15.27 -22.89 -20.64
C ASP A 354 14.47 -21.82 -19.87
N ILE A 355 14.89 -20.54 -20.00
CA ILE A 355 14.17 -19.39 -19.45
C ILE A 355 12.96 -19.05 -20.32
N THR A 356 13.11 -19.06 -21.65
CA THR A 356 12.00 -18.77 -22.57
C THR A 356 10.89 -19.83 -22.51
N GLU A 357 11.24 -21.08 -22.21
CA GLU A 357 10.31 -22.20 -22.07
C GLU A 357 9.35 -22.01 -20.89
N LEU A 358 9.76 -21.32 -19.82
CA LEU A 358 8.89 -20.98 -18.67
C LEU A 358 7.63 -20.20 -19.08
N TYR A 359 7.65 -19.54 -20.24
CA TYR A 359 6.53 -18.76 -20.77
C TYR A 359 5.76 -19.49 -21.90
N LYS A 360 6.30 -20.60 -22.40
CA LYS A 360 5.74 -21.34 -23.55
C LYS A 360 4.96 -22.57 -23.10
N GLU A 361 5.53 -23.39 -22.20
CA GLU A 361 5.00 -24.69 -21.81
C GLU A 361 4.59 -24.76 -20.34
N SER A 362 3.56 -25.56 -20.04
CA SER A 362 3.18 -25.99 -18.69
C SER A 362 4.13 -27.14 -18.30
N LEU A 363 4.67 -27.17 -17.07
CA LEU A 363 5.63 -28.21 -16.64
C LEU A 363 5.09 -29.63 -16.93
N PRO A 364 5.94 -30.59 -17.34
CA PRO A 364 5.48 -31.96 -17.59
C PRO A 364 4.94 -32.61 -16.30
N PRO A 365 4.02 -33.59 -16.40
CA PRO A 365 3.52 -34.32 -15.24
C PRO A 365 4.67 -35.01 -14.50
N PHE A 366 4.65 -34.97 -13.16
CA PHE A 366 5.49 -35.87 -12.37
C PHE A 366 4.98 -37.31 -12.58
N GLU A 367 5.78 -38.17 -13.21
CA GLU A 367 5.50 -39.60 -13.24
C GLU A 367 5.83 -40.20 -11.87
N GLU A 368 4.87 -40.94 -11.29
CA GLU A 368 5.10 -41.78 -10.12
C GLU A 368 5.99 -42.95 -10.53
N GLY A 369 7.30 -42.86 -10.29
CA GLY A 369 8.20 -44.00 -10.48
C GLY A 369 9.62 -43.79 -9.96
N GLY A 370 10.02 -44.62 -8.98
CA GLY A 370 11.42 -45.00 -8.75
C GLY A 370 12.09 -44.60 -7.43
N ASP A 371 11.82 -45.39 -6.39
CA ASP A 371 12.64 -45.76 -5.21
C ASP A 371 13.37 -44.79 -4.25
N GLU A 372 12.98 -44.98 -2.97
CA GLU A 372 13.80 -45.12 -1.74
C GLU A 372 14.58 -43.96 -1.11
N CYS A 373 14.41 -42.69 -1.50
CA CYS A 373 15.06 -41.58 -0.75
C CYS A 373 14.13 -40.48 -0.21
N TRP A 374 12.82 -40.74 -0.03
CA TRP A 374 11.87 -39.67 0.30
C TRP A 374 11.17 -39.72 1.68
N GLU A 375 11.50 -40.62 2.60
CA GLU A 375 10.67 -40.74 3.82
C GLU A 375 10.83 -39.63 4.90
N LYS A 376 11.66 -38.60 4.71
CA LYS A 376 11.89 -37.58 5.76
C LYS A 376 11.37 -36.16 5.50
N GLY A 377 10.54 -35.93 4.50
CA GLY A 377 9.98 -34.59 4.29
C GLY A 377 8.63 -34.58 3.59
N GLY A 378 7.57 -34.17 4.31
CA GLY A 378 6.18 -34.09 3.84
C GLY A 378 5.88 -33.12 2.69
N LEU A 379 6.89 -32.66 1.94
CA LEU A 379 6.74 -31.72 0.81
C LEU A 379 6.04 -32.31 -0.43
N PRO A 380 6.32 -33.54 -0.92
CA PRO A 380 5.75 -34.00 -2.19
C PRO A 380 4.31 -34.41 -2.12
N LYS A 381 3.85 -34.97 -1.00
CA LYS A 381 2.43 -35.34 -0.84
C LYS A 381 1.55 -34.09 -0.88
N LEU A 382 2.02 -33.00 -0.29
CA LEU A 382 1.33 -31.71 -0.31
C LEU A 382 1.39 -31.07 -1.71
N LEU A 383 2.54 -31.14 -2.39
CA LEU A 383 2.73 -30.60 -3.74
C LEU A 383 1.91 -31.36 -4.79
N ASN A 384 1.91 -32.70 -4.78
CA ASN A 384 1.14 -33.53 -5.71
C ASN A 384 -0.37 -33.36 -5.50
N LYS A 385 -0.82 -33.22 -4.25
CA LYS A 385 -2.21 -32.88 -3.96
C LYS A 385 -2.59 -31.50 -4.51
N MET A 386 -1.71 -30.51 -4.36
CA MET A 386 -1.93 -29.14 -4.86
C MET A 386 -1.90 -29.02 -6.40
N ILE A 387 -1.05 -29.79 -7.10
CA ILE A 387 -1.03 -29.84 -8.57
C ILE A 387 -2.34 -30.42 -9.11
N LYS A 388 -2.86 -31.48 -8.47
CA LYS A 388 -4.16 -32.07 -8.81
C LYS A 388 -5.34 -31.12 -8.57
N GLU A 389 -5.28 -30.28 -7.54
CA GLU A 389 -6.34 -29.32 -7.19
C GLU A 389 -6.34 -28.05 -8.07
N CYS A 390 -5.17 -27.61 -8.56
CA CYS A 390 -5.03 -26.33 -9.28
C CYS A 390 -4.91 -26.44 -10.81
N GLY A 391 -4.64 -27.63 -11.37
CA GLY A 391 -4.40 -27.83 -12.80
C GLY A 391 -2.98 -27.44 -13.25
N GLN A 392 -2.52 -28.02 -14.36
CA GLN A 392 -1.13 -27.89 -14.86
C GLN A 392 -0.74 -26.46 -15.29
N ASP A 393 -1.71 -25.59 -15.61
CA ASP A 393 -1.47 -24.25 -16.11
C ASP A 393 -1.03 -23.21 -15.06
N VAL A 394 -1.03 -23.55 -13.76
CA VAL A 394 -0.60 -22.64 -12.69
C VAL A 394 0.90 -22.30 -12.75
N PHE A 395 1.71 -23.19 -13.34
CA PHE A 395 3.15 -22.99 -13.50
C PHE A 395 3.55 -22.23 -14.77
N LYS A 396 2.62 -22.08 -15.73
CA LYS A 396 2.87 -21.30 -16.94
C LYS A 396 2.84 -19.82 -16.62
N PHE A 397 3.92 -19.10 -16.95
CA PHE A 397 3.98 -17.65 -16.79
C PHE A 397 3.44 -16.93 -18.02
N ASP A 398 2.75 -15.80 -17.81
CA ASP A 398 2.41 -14.90 -18.91
C ASP A 398 3.69 -14.39 -19.58
N SER A 399 3.73 -14.40 -20.91
CA SER A 399 4.90 -13.91 -21.66
C SER A 399 5.13 -12.41 -21.37
N PRO A 400 6.32 -12.01 -20.89
CA PRO A 400 6.64 -10.62 -20.67
C PRO A 400 6.59 -9.83 -21.98
N LYS A 401 6.06 -8.60 -21.95
CA LYS A 401 5.99 -7.74 -23.15
C LYS A 401 7.35 -7.45 -23.79
N LEU A 402 8.43 -7.51 -23.00
CA LEU A 402 9.81 -7.37 -23.47
C LEU A 402 10.25 -8.56 -24.35
N ILE A 403 9.65 -9.73 -24.15
CA ILE A 403 9.89 -10.97 -24.87
C ILE A 403 8.70 -11.20 -25.83
N SER A 404 8.43 -10.25 -26.72
CA SER A 404 7.54 -10.51 -27.87
C SER A 404 8.31 -11.27 -28.94
N ARG A 405 7.60 -12.11 -29.70
CA ARG A 405 8.07 -13.21 -30.58
C ARG A 405 9.23 -12.90 -31.56
N ASP A 406 9.59 -11.64 -31.78
CA ASP A 406 10.50 -11.22 -32.85
C ASP A 406 11.90 -10.77 -32.39
N ILE A 407 12.20 -10.78 -31.09
CA ILE A 407 13.55 -10.42 -30.57
C ILE A 407 14.09 -11.57 -29.71
N PRO A 408 14.76 -12.57 -30.30
CA PRO A 408 15.37 -13.69 -29.57
C PRO A 408 16.70 -13.30 -28.90
N SER A 409 16.84 -12.06 -28.42
CA SER A 409 18.04 -11.60 -27.72
C SER A 409 17.81 -11.70 -26.22
N CYS A 410 18.36 -12.75 -25.61
CA CYS A 410 18.55 -12.88 -24.17
C CYS A 410 19.45 -11.79 -23.56
N CYS A 411 20.25 -11.13 -24.40
CA CYS A 411 21.10 -10.01 -24.03
C CYS A 411 20.27 -8.71 -24.05
N LEU A 412 20.34 -7.95 -22.96
CA LEU A 412 19.71 -6.64 -22.88
C LEU A 412 20.44 -5.67 -23.82
N ARG A 413 19.74 -5.06 -24.77
CA ARG A 413 20.35 -4.05 -25.64
C ARG A 413 20.62 -2.75 -24.87
N ASP A 414 21.64 -2.02 -25.29
CA ASP A 414 22.08 -0.80 -24.60
C ASP A 414 21.02 0.32 -24.67
N ASP A 415 20.37 0.48 -25.82
CA ASP A 415 19.27 1.42 -25.99
C ASP A 415 18.04 1.03 -25.15
N GLU A 416 17.78 -0.27 -24.99
CA GLU A 416 16.70 -0.73 -24.13
C GLU A 416 17.02 -0.56 -22.65
N LEU A 417 18.29 -0.75 -22.23
CA LEU A 417 18.72 -0.40 -20.87
C LEU A 417 18.49 1.09 -20.60
N GLY A 418 18.96 1.97 -21.49
CA GLY A 418 18.75 3.41 -21.37
C GLY A 418 17.26 3.80 -21.34
N ARG A 419 16.43 3.14 -22.17
CA ARG A 419 14.97 3.35 -22.18
C ARG A 419 14.32 2.88 -20.87
N LEU A 420 14.71 1.72 -20.34
CA LEU A 420 14.17 1.17 -19.09
C LEU A 420 14.54 2.03 -17.88
N THR A 421 15.68 2.72 -17.92
CA THR A 421 16.07 3.68 -16.89
C THR A 421 15.15 4.90 -16.81
N LEU A 422 14.45 5.25 -17.90
CA LEU A 422 13.49 6.39 -17.94
C LEU A 422 12.02 5.96 -17.93
N ALA A 423 11.71 4.78 -18.48
CA ALA A 423 10.35 4.32 -18.75
C ALA A 423 10.16 2.82 -18.45
N GLY A 424 11.02 2.26 -17.61
CA GLY A 424 10.92 0.88 -17.11
C GLY A 424 10.20 0.80 -15.76
N MET A 425 10.57 -0.21 -14.96
CA MET A 425 9.99 -0.39 -13.63
C MET A 425 10.55 0.59 -12.61
N ASN A 426 11.79 1.06 -12.80
CA ASN A 426 12.45 2.00 -11.90
C ASN A 426 12.91 3.30 -12.60
N PRO A 427 11.97 4.17 -13.01
CA PRO A 427 12.30 5.44 -13.65
C PRO A 427 12.73 6.54 -12.65
N LEU A 428 13.08 6.17 -11.42
CA LEU A 428 13.27 7.11 -10.30
C LEU A 428 14.71 7.20 -9.79
N SER A 429 15.62 6.36 -10.31
CA SER A 429 17.00 6.27 -9.82
C SER A 429 18.03 7.05 -10.64
N ILE A 430 17.71 7.47 -11.86
CA ILE A 430 18.66 8.19 -12.71
C ILE A 430 18.80 9.65 -12.26
N GLU A 431 20.04 10.13 -12.25
CA GLU A 431 20.42 11.48 -11.90
C GLU A 431 21.28 12.09 -13.01
N ARG A 432 21.29 13.42 -13.11
CA ARG A 432 22.24 14.13 -13.94
C ARG A 432 23.62 14.03 -13.29
N LEU A 433 24.64 13.69 -14.08
CA LEU A 433 26.02 13.67 -13.59
C LEU A 433 26.50 15.11 -13.38
N LYS A 434 26.90 15.45 -12.15
CA LYS A 434 27.33 16.81 -11.77
C LYS A 434 28.84 16.99 -11.76
N VAL A 435 29.58 15.93 -11.44
CA VAL A 435 31.04 15.91 -11.32
C VAL A 435 31.56 14.59 -11.89
N PHE A 436 32.71 14.62 -12.55
CA PHE A 436 33.41 13.42 -13.00
C PHE A 436 34.88 13.46 -12.53
N PRO A 437 35.44 12.34 -12.03
CA PRO A 437 34.75 11.07 -11.76
C PRO A 437 33.69 11.21 -10.63
N PRO A 438 32.68 10.31 -10.55
CA PRO A 438 31.66 10.37 -9.50
C PRO A 438 32.26 10.24 -8.10
N VAL A 439 31.68 10.96 -7.13
CA VAL A 439 32.16 11.03 -5.74
C VAL A 439 31.21 10.29 -4.81
N SER A 440 31.76 9.47 -3.92
CA SER A 440 31.04 8.79 -2.83
C SER A 440 30.87 9.70 -1.62
N ASN A 441 29.73 9.60 -0.93
CA ASN A 441 29.48 10.26 0.35
C ASN A 441 29.75 9.35 1.56
N LEU A 442 30.19 8.10 1.32
CA LEU A 442 30.53 7.18 2.39
C LEU A 442 31.82 7.62 3.11
N ASP A 443 31.84 7.43 4.43
CA ASP A 443 32.99 7.78 5.28
C ASP A 443 34.23 6.95 4.91
N PRO A 444 35.31 7.56 4.38
CA PRO A 444 36.52 6.84 4.00
C PRO A 444 37.22 6.15 5.17
N SER A 445 37.03 6.63 6.40
CA SER A 445 37.59 5.99 7.60
C SER A 445 36.96 4.63 7.90
N ILE A 446 35.72 4.41 7.43
CA ILE A 446 34.98 3.16 7.64
C ILE A 446 35.14 2.23 6.43
N TYR A 447 35.07 2.77 5.21
CA TYR A 447 34.96 1.99 3.97
C TYR A 447 36.24 2.01 3.10
N GLY A 448 37.29 2.73 3.51
CA GLY A 448 38.53 2.92 2.74
C GLY A 448 38.41 4.01 1.67
N PRO A 449 39.45 4.24 0.84
CA PRO A 449 39.40 5.15 -0.30
C PRO A 449 38.20 4.91 -1.23
N GLN A 450 37.37 5.94 -1.37
CA GLN A 450 36.14 5.86 -2.15
C GLN A 450 36.26 6.42 -3.58
N ASP A 451 37.47 6.77 -4.03
CA ASP A 451 37.71 7.30 -5.37
C ASP A 451 37.20 6.35 -6.45
N SER A 452 36.38 6.87 -7.38
CA SER A 452 35.87 6.06 -8.48
C SER A 452 37.02 5.65 -9.41
N ALA A 453 36.93 4.42 -9.92
CA ALA A 453 37.86 3.89 -10.91
C ALA A 453 37.59 4.39 -12.34
N LEU A 454 36.52 5.17 -12.55
CA LEU A 454 36.17 5.78 -13.84
C LEU A 454 37.20 6.84 -14.22
N LYS A 455 37.65 6.80 -15.47
CA LYS A 455 38.59 7.78 -16.04
C LYS A 455 38.07 8.36 -17.34
N GLU A 456 38.52 9.57 -17.69
CA GLU A 456 38.02 10.29 -18.86
C GLU A 456 38.30 9.53 -20.16
N GLU A 457 39.45 8.86 -20.25
CA GLU A 457 39.88 8.13 -21.46
C GLU A 457 38.92 6.98 -21.81
N GLN A 458 38.16 6.49 -20.82
CA GLN A 458 37.20 5.39 -21.00
C GLN A 458 35.88 5.85 -21.63
N ILE A 459 35.53 7.15 -21.52
CA ILE A 459 34.24 7.67 -21.95
C ILE A 459 34.32 8.69 -23.09
N ILE A 460 35.48 9.33 -23.29
CA ILE A 460 35.64 10.46 -24.22
C ILE A 460 35.29 10.09 -25.68
N CYS A 461 35.54 8.84 -26.08
CA CYS A 461 35.21 8.35 -27.43
C CYS A 461 33.69 8.27 -27.71
N HIS A 462 32.85 8.41 -26.67
CA HIS A 462 31.40 8.40 -26.78
C HIS A 462 30.76 9.80 -26.74
N LEU A 463 31.56 10.85 -26.63
CA LEU A 463 31.09 12.23 -26.42
C LEU A 463 31.07 13.10 -27.67
N ASN A 464 31.11 12.50 -28.88
CA ASN A 464 31.04 13.23 -30.16
C ASN A 464 32.04 14.39 -30.28
N GLY A 465 33.23 14.24 -29.70
CA GLY A 465 34.29 15.26 -29.73
C GLY A 465 34.26 16.28 -28.60
N MET A 466 33.27 16.23 -27.70
CA MET A 466 33.25 17.03 -26.47
C MET A 466 34.25 16.50 -25.44
N SER A 467 34.78 17.39 -24.60
CA SER A 467 35.41 16.98 -23.35
C SER A 467 34.36 16.51 -22.33
N VAL A 468 34.78 15.78 -21.30
CA VAL A 468 33.87 15.36 -20.22
C VAL A 468 33.23 16.55 -19.54
N GLN A 469 34.02 17.60 -19.28
CA GLN A 469 33.53 18.84 -18.67
C GLN A 469 32.47 19.54 -19.53
N GLN A 470 32.70 19.65 -20.85
CA GLN A 470 31.70 20.19 -21.78
C GLN A 470 30.40 19.38 -21.76
N ALA A 471 30.49 18.05 -21.76
CA ALA A 471 29.33 17.18 -21.72
C ALA A 471 28.52 17.30 -20.41
N ILE A 472 29.18 17.59 -19.28
CA ILE A 472 28.50 17.90 -18.00
C ILE A 472 27.78 19.25 -18.09
N GLU A 473 28.47 20.28 -18.59
CA GLU A 473 27.94 21.64 -18.74
C GLU A 473 26.72 21.70 -19.68
N GLU A 474 26.77 20.91 -20.76
CA GLU A 474 25.66 20.75 -21.71
C GLU A 474 24.55 19.79 -21.23
N ASN A 475 24.64 19.26 -20.01
CA ASN A 475 23.69 18.32 -19.42
C ASN A 475 23.50 17.04 -20.26
N LYS A 476 24.58 16.55 -20.88
CA LYS A 476 24.60 15.35 -21.72
C LYS A 476 24.92 14.07 -20.96
N LEU A 477 25.45 14.16 -19.73
CA LEU A 477 25.83 13.01 -18.92
C LEU A 477 24.87 12.75 -17.75
N PHE A 478 24.55 11.48 -17.56
CA PHE A 478 23.65 10.99 -16.51
C PHE A 478 24.27 9.76 -15.83
N ILE A 479 23.79 9.45 -14.62
CA ILE A 479 24.30 8.36 -13.81
C ILE A 479 23.17 7.57 -13.14
N LEU A 480 23.32 6.24 -13.10
CA LEU A 480 22.69 5.39 -12.09
C LEU A 480 23.75 5.06 -11.04
N ASP A 481 23.61 5.60 -9.83
CA ASP A 481 24.56 5.41 -8.74
C ASP A 481 23.95 4.56 -7.61
N TYR A 482 24.36 3.30 -7.53
CA TYR A 482 24.01 2.38 -6.46
C TYR A 482 25.18 2.07 -5.53
N HIS A 483 26.30 2.77 -5.69
CA HIS A 483 27.51 2.52 -4.93
C HIS A 483 27.25 2.69 -3.44
N ASP A 484 26.80 3.88 -3.03
CA ASP A 484 26.62 4.24 -1.63
C ASP A 484 25.46 3.47 -0.96
N VAL A 485 24.48 3.01 -1.76
CA VAL A 485 23.38 2.16 -1.27
C VAL A 485 23.90 0.81 -0.80
N TYR A 486 24.71 0.14 -1.62
CA TYR A 486 25.00 -1.28 -1.44
C TYR A 486 26.37 -1.57 -0.86
N LEU A 487 27.38 -0.71 -1.11
CA LEU A 487 28.74 -0.93 -0.62
C LEU A 487 28.80 -1.29 0.88
N PRO A 488 28.03 -0.61 1.78
CA PRO A 488 28.05 -0.92 3.21
C PRO A 488 27.61 -2.34 3.58
N PHE A 489 26.88 -3.03 2.70
CA PHE A 489 26.29 -4.34 2.95
C PHE A 489 26.99 -5.47 2.20
N LEU A 490 27.92 -5.15 1.29
CA LEU A 490 28.49 -6.12 0.36
C LEU A 490 29.31 -7.22 1.03
N ASP A 491 29.99 -6.98 2.14
CA ASP A 491 30.74 -8.04 2.83
C ASP A 491 29.79 -9.12 3.37
N ARG A 492 28.67 -8.73 3.98
CA ARG A 492 27.64 -9.65 4.46
C ARG A 492 26.91 -10.35 3.32
N ILE A 493 26.56 -9.61 2.26
CA ILE A 493 25.93 -10.17 1.06
C ILE A 493 26.84 -11.20 0.39
N ASN A 494 28.13 -10.87 0.22
CA ASN A 494 29.09 -11.72 -0.47
C ASN A 494 29.60 -12.88 0.41
N ALA A 495 29.47 -12.80 1.73
CA ALA A 495 29.70 -13.95 2.61
C ALA A 495 28.63 -15.04 2.45
N HIS A 496 27.44 -14.72 1.92
CA HIS A 496 26.41 -15.71 1.66
C HIS A 496 26.88 -16.75 0.63
N PRO A 497 26.64 -18.06 0.84
CA PRO A 497 27.19 -19.12 -0.03
C PRO A 497 26.85 -18.95 -1.52
N THR A 498 25.61 -18.54 -1.82
CA THR A 498 25.08 -18.48 -3.20
C THR A 498 24.76 -17.08 -3.72
N LYS A 499 25.03 -16.02 -2.94
CA LYS A 499 24.76 -14.64 -3.37
C LYS A 499 26.08 -13.90 -3.52
N LYS A 500 26.22 -13.17 -4.63
CA LYS A 500 27.37 -12.33 -4.95
C LYS A 500 26.89 -11.06 -5.65
N ALA A 501 27.45 -9.93 -5.28
CA ALA A 501 27.07 -8.63 -5.81
C ALA A 501 28.25 -7.65 -5.80
N TYR A 502 28.14 -6.68 -6.71
CA TYR A 502 28.92 -5.45 -6.74
C TYR A 502 27.98 -4.29 -6.42
N ALA A 503 28.56 -3.18 -5.96
CA ALA A 503 27.89 -1.90 -5.91
C ALA A 503 28.23 -1.19 -7.21
N THR A 504 27.22 -0.78 -7.97
CA THR A 504 27.39 -0.36 -9.36
C THR A 504 27.23 1.14 -9.56
N ARG A 505 28.03 1.73 -10.44
CA ARG A 505 27.78 3.05 -11.05
C ARG A 505 27.72 2.91 -12.56
N THR A 506 26.69 3.46 -13.20
CA THR A 506 26.55 3.40 -14.66
C THR A 506 26.44 4.80 -15.24
N ILE A 507 27.34 5.15 -16.15
CA ILE A 507 27.32 6.42 -16.86
C ILE A 507 26.54 6.27 -18.16
N PHE A 508 25.66 7.23 -18.43
CA PHE A 508 24.89 7.34 -19.65
C PHE A 508 25.19 8.66 -20.36
N VAL A 509 25.15 8.63 -21.70
CA VAL A 509 25.14 9.83 -22.55
C VAL A 509 23.77 10.00 -23.18
N LEU A 510 23.28 11.24 -23.19
CA LEU A 510 22.12 11.66 -23.97
C LEU A 510 22.55 11.93 -25.41
N THR A 511 22.10 11.06 -26.31
CA THR A 511 22.39 11.18 -27.75
C THR A 511 21.59 12.33 -28.37
N ASP A 512 22.03 12.80 -29.53
CA ASP A 512 21.31 13.86 -30.27
C ASP A 512 19.95 13.41 -30.80
N MET A 513 19.70 12.10 -30.83
CA MET A 513 18.39 11.50 -31.12
C MET A 513 17.44 11.52 -29.90
N GLY A 514 17.89 12.01 -28.74
CA GLY A 514 17.10 12.09 -27.52
C GLY A 514 17.00 10.78 -26.74
N SER A 515 17.83 9.78 -27.06
CA SER A 515 17.90 8.51 -26.32
C SER A 515 19.10 8.46 -25.37
N LEU A 516 18.98 7.71 -24.28
CA LEU A 516 20.09 7.43 -23.37
C LEU A 516 20.84 6.19 -23.82
N LYS A 517 22.18 6.27 -23.80
CA LYS A 517 23.08 5.15 -24.08
C LYS A 517 24.05 4.95 -22.91
N PRO A 518 24.14 3.75 -22.32
CA PRO A 518 25.15 3.43 -21.32
C PRO A 518 26.55 3.41 -21.97
N ILE A 519 27.53 4.03 -21.31
CA ILE A 519 28.90 4.19 -21.86
C ILE A 519 30.01 3.70 -20.91
N ALA A 520 29.72 3.47 -19.63
CA ALA A 520 30.64 2.85 -18.70
C ALA A 520 29.88 2.29 -17.49
N ILE A 521 30.35 1.18 -16.93
CA ILE A 521 29.86 0.60 -15.68
C ILE A 521 31.05 0.37 -14.75
N GLU A 522 31.02 0.98 -13.57
CA GLU A 522 31.93 0.67 -12.46
C GLU A 522 31.30 -0.42 -11.59
N LEU A 523 32.10 -1.44 -11.26
CA LEU A 523 31.78 -2.53 -10.34
C LEU A 523 32.71 -2.41 -9.13
N SER A 524 32.15 -2.05 -7.97
CA SER A 524 32.91 -1.79 -6.74
C SER A 524 32.64 -2.85 -5.67
N LEU A 525 33.68 -3.18 -4.93
CA LEU A 525 33.70 -4.05 -3.77
C LEU A 525 34.37 -3.33 -2.59
N PRO A 526 34.03 -3.70 -1.33
CA PRO A 526 34.77 -3.24 -0.16
C PRO A 526 36.22 -3.73 -0.21
N GLU A 527 37.16 -2.88 0.21
CA GLU A 527 38.60 -3.14 0.08
C GLU A 527 39.16 -4.22 1.01
N LYS A 528 38.45 -4.57 2.09
CA LYS A 528 38.97 -5.47 3.13
C LYS A 528 39.29 -6.87 2.58
N ASN A 529 40.55 -7.31 2.78
CA ASN A 529 41.05 -8.69 2.65
C ASN A 529 40.76 -9.37 1.30
N ARG A 530 41.20 -8.79 0.17
CA ARG A 530 41.00 -9.38 -1.17
C ARG A 530 42.30 -9.60 -1.94
N ASN A 531 42.34 -10.70 -2.70
CA ASN A 531 43.42 -11.09 -3.61
C ASN A 531 43.32 -10.43 -5.01
N GLY A 532 42.63 -9.30 -5.15
CA GLY A 532 42.40 -8.63 -6.44
C GLY A 532 41.91 -7.19 -6.30
N PRO A 533 41.82 -6.42 -7.41
CA PRO A 533 41.47 -5.01 -7.36
C PRO A 533 40.03 -4.81 -6.84
N PRO A 534 39.79 -3.86 -5.94
CA PRO A 534 38.47 -3.65 -5.33
C PRO A 534 37.44 -3.06 -6.29
N LYS A 535 37.90 -2.45 -7.39
CA LYS A 535 37.05 -1.76 -8.37
C LYS A 535 37.46 -2.17 -9.79
N CYS A 536 36.48 -2.31 -10.67
CA CYS A 536 36.68 -2.61 -12.09
C CYS A 536 35.73 -1.77 -12.92
N VAL A 537 36.18 -1.28 -14.08
CA VAL A 537 35.33 -0.58 -15.04
C VAL A 537 35.19 -1.43 -16.30
N VAL A 538 33.95 -1.62 -16.74
CA VAL A 538 33.64 -2.22 -18.04
C VAL A 538 33.02 -1.16 -18.95
N THR A 539 33.40 -1.19 -20.23
CA THR A 539 32.96 -0.26 -21.27
C THR A 539 32.23 -1.01 -22.39
N PRO A 540 31.51 -0.31 -23.28
CA PRO A 540 30.90 -0.91 -24.46
C PRO A 540 31.90 -1.74 -25.27
N PRO A 541 31.46 -2.87 -25.83
CA PRO A 541 32.37 -3.90 -26.30
C PRO A 541 33.07 -3.54 -27.62
N VAL A 542 34.31 -4.00 -27.75
CA VAL A 542 35.13 -3.90 -28.98
C VAL A 542 35.45 -5.28 -29.58
N ASP A 543 35.23 -6.35 -28.81
CA ASP A 543 35.46 -7.74 -29.20
C ASP A 543 34.45 -8.69 -28.50
N ALA A 544 34.58 -10.00 -28.76
CA ALA A 544 33.69 -11.00 -28.19
C ALA A 544 33.79 -11.13 -26.66
N THR A 545 34.98 -11.00 -26.09
CA THR A 545 35.22 -11.14 -24.64
C THR A 545 34.60 -9.96 -23.89
N THR A 546 34.87 -8.75 -24.35
CA THR A 546 34.31 -7.50 -23.82
C THR A 546 32.80 -7.43 -24.01
N CYS A 547 32.24 -8.06 -25.06
CA CYS A 547 30.79 -8.21 -25.22
C CYS A 547 30.15 -8.93 -24.03
N TRP A 548 30.70 -10.08 -23.62
CA TRP A 548 30.16 -10.83 -22.49
C TRP A 548 30.41 -10.13 -21.15
N LEU A 549 31.57 -9.50 -20.95
CA LEU A 549 31.84 -8.69 -19.76
C LEU A 549 30.86 -7.52 -19.63
N TRP A 550 30.54 -6.85 -20.74
CA TRP A 550 29.55 -5.78 -20.78
C TRP A 550 28.13 -6.27 -20.44
N GLN A 551 27.73 -7.44 -20.96
CA GLN A 551 26.44 -8.05 -20.59
C GLN A 551 26.37 -8.42 -19.11
N LEU A 552 27.46 -8.97 -18.54
CA LEU A 552 27.55 -9.27 -17.10
C LEU A 552 27.52 -7.99 -16.25
N GLY A 553 28.22 -6.93 -16.67
CA GLY A 553 28.15 -5.62 -16.03
C GLY A 553 26.71 -5.10 -15.98
N LYS A 554 26.00 -5.11 -17.12
CA LYS A 554 24.58 -4.73 -17.17
C LYS A 554 23.68 -5.63 -16.31
N ALA A 555 23.98 -6.93 -16.21
CA ALA A 555 23.24 -7.83 -15.32
C ALA A 555 23.40 -7.43 -13.85
N HIS A 556 24.60 -7.03 -13.41
CA HIS A 556 24.83 -6.50 -12.06
C HIS A 556 24.09 -5.18 -11.83
N VAL A 557 24.11 -4.26 -12.80
CA VAL A 557 23.35 -3.00 -12.75
C VAL A 557 21.85 -3.28 -12.62
N CYS A 558 21.30 -4.17 -13.44
CA CYS A 558 19.89 -4.56 -13.37
C CYS A 558 19.54 -5.24 -12.03
N SER A 559 20.47 -5.99 -11.44
CA SER A 559 20.28 -6.62 -10.13
C SER A 559 20.21 -5.57 -9.01
N ASN A 560 21.15 -4.60 -9.00
CA ASN A 560 21.11 -3.45 -8.10
C ASN A 560 19.83 -2.61 -8.28
N ASP A 561 19.49 -2.26 -9.54
CA ASP A 561 18.28 -1.49 -9.87
C ASP A 561 17.00 -2.20 -9.41
N ALA A 562 16.91 -3.53 -9.60
CA ALA A 562 15.78 -4.31 -9.11
C ALA A 562 15.67 -4.31 -7.57
N GLY A 563 16.81 -4.35 -6.87
CA GLY A 563 16.87 -4.20 -5.42
C GLY A 563 16.40 -2.81 -4.97
N ALA A 564 16.87 -1.75 -5.63
CA ALA A 564 16.55 -0.37 -5.29
C ALA A 564 15.07 -0.09 -5.57
N HIS A 565 14.57 -0.53 -6.72
CA HIS A 565 13.15 -0.52 -7.05
C HIS A 565 12.31 -1.16 -5.94
N GLN A 566 12.58 -2.42 -5.58
CA GLN A 566 11.69 -3.15 -4.67
C GLN A 566 11.77 -2.64 -3.23
N LEU A 567 12.97 -2.35 -2.72
CA LEU A 567 13.19 -2.02 -1.31
C LEU A 567 13.02 -0.53 -1.01
N ILE A 568 13.37 0.34 -1.96
CA ILE A 568 13.41 1.79 -1.76
C ILE A 568 12.18 2.41 -2.42
N HIS A 569 12.09 2.37 -3.75
CA HIS A 569 11.08 3.15 -4.46
C HIS A 569 9.67 2.57 -4.34
N HIS A 570 9.56 1.25 -4.29
CA HIS A 570 8.30 0.55 -4.12
C HIS A 570 7.96 0.38 -2.64
N TRP A 571 8.72 -0.40 -1.88
CA TRP A 571 8.39 -0.66 -0.48
C TRP A 571 8.49 0.58 0.41
N LEU A 572 9.67 1.21 0.51
CA LEU A 572 9.87 2.31 1.45
C LEU A 572 9.02 3.54 1.11
N ARG A 573 9.23 4.12 -0.09
CA ARG A 573 8.64 5.41 -0.48
C ARG A 573 7.12 5.36 -0.66
N THR A 574 6.54 4.19 -0.95
CA THR A 574 5.08 4.05 -1.07
C THR A 574 4.47 3.30 0.11
N HIS A 575 4.76 2.01 0.28
CA HIS A 575 4.10 1.18 1.29
C HIS A 575 4.41 1.63 2.73
N ALA A 576 5.69 1.68 3.11
CA ALA A 576 6.09 1.97 4.48
C ALA A 576 5.84 3.42 4.88
N CYS A 577 6.16 4.39 4.00
CA CYS A 577 5.94 5.80 4.29
C CYS A 577 4.46 6.21 4.28
N LEU A 578 3.57 5.53 3.55
CA LEU A 578 2.15 5.86 3.53
C LEU A 578 1.40 5.39 4.79
N GLU A 579 1.79 4.23 5.36
CA GLU A 579 1.09 3.62 6.50
C GLU A 579 0.96 4.54 7.74
N PRO A 580 1.99 5.31 8.17
CA PRO A 580 1.86 6.30 9.23
C PRO A 580 0.79 7.37 8.98
N PHE A 581 0.65 7.84 7.72
CA PHE A 581 -0.37 8.85 7.37
C PHE A 581 -1.78 8.29 7.48
N ILE A 582 -1.97 7.01 7.12
CA ILE A 582 -3.26 6.32 7.26
C ILE A 582 -3.62 6.22 8.74
N ILE A 583 -2.69 5.71 9.56
CA ILE A 583 -2.89 5.59 11.01
C ILE A 583 -3.21 6.98 11.61
N ALA A 584 -2.47 8.02 11.22
CA ALA A 584 -2.72 9.39 11.70
C ALA A 584 -4.09 9.94 11.29
N ALA A 585 -4.49 9.74 10.03
CA ALA A 585 -5.77 10.22 9.52
C ALA A 585 -6.95 9.60 10.27
N HIS A 586 -6.94 8.29 10.48
CA HIS A 586 -8.00 7.60 11.24
C HIS A 586 -7.99 7.97 12.73
N ARG A 587 -6.82 8.24 13.32
CA ARG A 587 -6.70 8.63 14.74
C ARG A 587 -7.11 10.07 15.02
N GLN A 588 -6.95 10.99 14.06
CA GLN A 588 -7.05 12.43 14.33
C GLN A 588 -8.10 13.16 13.51
N LEU A 589 -8.53 12.60 12.38
CA LEU A 589 -9.52 13.23 11.51
C LEU A 589 -10.81 12.43 11.55
N SER A 590 -11.87 13.04 12.07
CA SER A 590 -13.21 12.46 12.03
C SER A 590 -13.62 12.19 10.58
N VAL A 591 -14.47 11.19 10.35
CA VAL A 591 -15.08 10.90 9.04
C VAL A 591 -15.87 12.07 8.43
N MET A 592 -16.22 13.07 9.26
CA MET A 592 -16.83 14.34 8.83
C MET A 592 -15.80 15.39 8.36
N HIS A 593 -14.51 15.19 8.63
CA HIS A 593 -13.46 16.15 8.31
C HIS A 593 -13.22 16.21 6.79
N PRO A 594 -13.10 17.40 6.17
CA PRO A 594 -12.89 17.52 4.73
C PRO A 594 -11.64 16.78 4.25
N ILE A 595 -10.53 16.93 4.97
CA ILE A 595 -9.26 16.25 4.64
C ILE A 595 -9.35 14.73 4.78
N TYR A 596 -10.10 14.20 5.77
CA TYR A 596 -10.32 12.75 5.85
C TYR A 596 -11.04 12.25 4.60
N LYS A 597 -12.14 12.93 4.22
CA LYS A 597 -12.92 12.53 3.03
C LYS A 597 -12.08 12.60 1.74
N LEU A 598 -11.22 13.60 1.62
CA LEU A 598 -10.30 13.74 0.49
C LEU A 598 -9.29 12.59 0.43
N LEU A 599 -8.68 12.24 1.57
CA LEU A 599 -7.60 11.24 1.61
C LEU A 599 -8.10 9.79 1.62
N HIS A 600 -9.29 9.53 2.15
CA HIS A 600 -9.78 8.17 2.43
C HIS A 600 -9.72 7.21 1.23
N CYS A 601 -10.01 7.67 0.01
CA CYS A 601 -9.92 6.81 -1.18
C CYS A 601 -8.48 6.39 -1.53
N HIS A 602 -7.48 7.18 -1.12
CA HIS A 602 -6.05 6.93 -1.35
C HIS A 602 -5.41 6.03 -0.28
N MET A 603 -6.11 5.76 0.82
CA MET A 603 -5.63 4.93 1.94
C MET A 603 -6.01 3.46 1.80
N ARG A 604 -7.00 3.19 0.94
CA ARG A 604 -7.69 1.92 0.82
C ARG A 604 -6.71 0.76 0.62
N TYR A 605 -6.82 -0.24 1.51
CA TYR A 605 -6.12 -1.52 1.45
C TYR A 605 -4.61 -1.49 1.73
N THR A 606 -4.00 -0.33 1.91
CA THR A 606 -2.56 -0.21 2.14
C THR A 606 -2.14 -0.94 3.42
N MET A 607 -2.90 -0.79 4.52
CA MET A 607 -2.55 -1.44 5.79
C MET A 607 -2.59 -2.97 5.69
N ASP A 608 -3.61 -3.54 5.03
CA ASP A 608 -3.75 -4.98 4.91
C ASP A 608 -2.69 -5.60 3.99
N VAL A 609 -2.36 -4.92 2.89
CA VAL A 609 -1.29 -5.38 2.01
C VAL A 609 0.08 -5.28 2.69
N ASN A 610 0.33 -4.23 3.47
CA ASN A 610 1.58 -4.08 4.24
C ASN A 610 1.72 -5.16 5.30
N ALA A 611 0.67 -5.42 6.08
CA ALA A 611 0.67 -6.50 7.08
C ALA A 611 0.95 -7.87 6.46
N GLN A 612 0.45 -8.11 5.24
CA GLN A 612 0.74 -9.32 4.48
C GLN A 612 2.17 -9.36 3.92
N GLY A 613 2.70 -8.22 3.48
CA GLY A 613 4.09 -8.07 3.05
C GLY A 613 5.06 -8.41 4.19
N ARG A 614 4.80 -7.94 5.40
CA ARG A 614 5.61 -8.29 6.58
C ARG A 614 5.64 -9.78 6.86
N GLN A 615 4.53 -10.50 6.64
CA GLN A 615 4.42 -11.93 6.96
C GLN A 615 5.08 -12.86 5.93
N LEU A 616 5.07 -12.51 4.64
CA LEU A 616 5.44 -13.43 3.56
C LEU A 616 6.59 -12.92 2.68
N LEU A 617 6.70 -11.60 2.55
CA LEU A 617 7.59 -10.97 1.59
C LEU A 617 8.90 -10.54 2.25
N LEU A 618 8.80 -9.84 3.40
CA LEU A 618 9.91 -9.12 4.03
C LEU A 618 10.46 -9.78 5.29
N ASN A 619 9.76 -10.76 5.85
CA ASN A 619 10.20 -11.49 7.02
C ASN A 619 11.51 -12.26 6.74
N ALA A 620 12.18 -12.66 7.82
CA ALA A 620 13.31 -13.56 7.79
C ALA A 620 12.97 -14.84 7.02
N GLY A 621 13.75 -15.15 5.97
CA GLY A 621 13.50 -16.27 5.07
C GLY A 621 12.27 -16.10 4.16
N GLY A 622 11.72 -14.89 4.07
CA GLY A 622 10.63 -14.53 3.15
C GLY A 622 11.08 -14.45 1.70
N ILE A 623 10.15 -14.08 0.81
CA ILE A 623 10.37 -14.06 -0.64
C ILE A 623 11.51 -13.12 -1.04
N ILE A 624 11.59 -11.92 -0.45
CA ILE A 624 12.65 -10.96 -0.79
C ILE A 624 14.01 -11.51 -0.40
N GLU A 625 14.19 -11.92 0.85
CA GLU A 625 15.49 -12.42 1.31
C GLU A 625 15.95 -13.68 0.57
N SER A 626 15.00 -14.56 0.21
CA SER A 626 15.32 -15.80 -0.52
C SER A 626 15.80 -15.54 -1.95
N HIS A 627 15.20 -14.55 -2.63
CA HIS A 627 15.35 -14.40 -4.08
C HIS A 627 16.15 -13.17 -4.52
N PHE A 628 16.23 -12.11 -3.71
CA PHE A 628 17.03 -10.92 -4.03
C PHE A 628 18.48 -11.09 -3.59
N PHE A 629 19.39 -10.34 -4.21
CA PHE A 629 20.82 -10.42 -3.91
C PHE A 629 21.15 -9.89 -2.51
N THR A 630 20.32 -8.99 -1.96
CA THR A 630 20.49 -8.36 -0.64
C THR A 630 20.28 -9.31 0.53
N ALA A 631 19.67 -10.49 0.31
CA ALA A 631 19.47 -11.53 1.32
C ALA A 631 18.94 -10.97 2.66
N ALA A 632 19.49 -11.40 3.79
CA ALA A 632 19.11 -10.93 5.13
C ALA A 632 19.33 -9.42 5.38
N CYS A 633 20.11 -8.73 4.54
CA CYS A 633 20.36 -7.29 4.67
C CYS A 633 19.26 -6.43 4.03
N SER A 634 18.27 -7.05 3.37
CA SER A 634 17.29 -6.34 2.53
C SER A 634 16.58 -5.19 3.25
N MET A 635 16.09 -5.43 4.45
CA MET A 635 15.36 -4.42 5.22
C MET A 635 16.26 -3.39 5.88
N GLU A 636 17.52 -3.75 6.18
CA GLU A 636 18.54 -2.81 6.65
C GLU A 636 18.97 -1.83 5.56
N VAL A 637 19.08 -2.27 4.30
CA VAL A 637 19.29 -1.38 3.15
C VAL A 637 18.18 -0.33 3.08
N SER A 638 16.92 -0.77 3.19
CA SER A 638 15.76 0.13 3.20
C SER A 638 15.83 1.12 4.37
N ALA A 639 16.22 0.67 5.56
CA ALA A 639 16.35 1.54 6.74
C ALA A 639 17.48 2.57 6.62
N SER A 640 18.64 2.18 6.08
CA SER A 640 19.75 3.09 5.81
C SER A 640 19.34 4.21 4.84
N VAL A 641 18.62 3.87 3.77
CA VAL A 641 18.13 4.86 2.81
C VAL A 641 17.08 5.79 3.43
N TYR A 642 16.20 5.27 4.29
CA TYR A 642 15.26 6.10 5.03
C TYR A 642 15.97 7.11 5.94
N GLN A 643 16.99 6.65 6.67
CA GLN A 643 17.74 7.50 7.60
C GLN A 643 18.52 8.60 6.88
N ASN A 644 19.19 8.25 5.78
CA ASN A 644 20.18 9.13 5.18
C ASN A 644 19.62 9.98 4.03
N TRP A 645 18.65 9.49 3.25
CA TRP A 645 18.29 10.09 1.96
C TRP A 645 16.81 10.46 1.82
N TRP A 646 15.92 9.79 2.56
CA TRP A 646 14.48 10.03 2.43
C TRP A 646 14.08 11.35 3.09
N ARG A 647 13.39 12.21 2.34
CA ARG A 647 12.73 13.40 2.89
C ARG A 647 11.36 13.62 2.27
N PHE A 648 10.38 13.91 3.12
CA PHE A 648 9.00 14.12 2.71
C PHE A 648 8.81 15.31 1.75
N ASP A 649 9.54 16.40 1.96
CA ASP A 649 9.48 17.60 1.10
C ASP A 649 9.97 17.34 -0.34
N MET A 650 10.78 16.30 -0.52
CA MET A 650 11.36 15.91 -1.81
C MET A 650 10.55 14.81 -2.52
N GLU A 651 9.44 14.33 -1.95
CA GLU A 651 8.59 13.30 -2.59
C GLU A 651 7.62 13.85 -3.64
N SER A 652 7.48 15.17 -3.75
CA SER A 652 6.71 15.76 -4.86
C SER A 652 7.44 15.53 -6.18
N LEU A 653 6.71 15.18 -7.24
CA LEU A 653 7.30 14.91 -8.56
C LEU A 653 8.21 16.06 -9.06
N PRO A 654 7.85 17.36 -8.95
CA PRO A 654 8.75 18.43 -9.34
C PRO A 654 10.02 18.50 -8.50
N ALA A 655 9.93 18.36 -7.17
CA ALA A 655 11.09 18.43 -6.30
C ALA A 655 12.04 17.22 -6.51
N ASP A 656 11.48 16.02 -6.70
CA ASP A 656 12.23 14.81 -7.02
C ASP A 656 13.01 14.96 -8.33
N LEU A 657 12.37 15.50 -9.37
CA LEU A 657 13.00 15.75 -10.68
C LEU A 657 14.08 16.83 -10.66
N ILE A 658 13.96 17.85 -9.81
CA ILE A 658 14.97 18.91 -9.66
C ILE A 658 16.19 18.42 -8.86
N ARG A 659 15.95 17.53 -7.89
CA ARG A 659 17.00 16.97 -7.03
C ARG A 659 17.98 16.11 -7.83
N ARG A 660 17.41 15.18 -8.60
CA ARG A 660 18.11 14.25 -9.49
C ARG A 660 18.63 15.01 -10.70
#